data_AF-A0A958EJC7-F1
#
_entry.id   AF-A0A958EJC7-F1
#
_cell.length_a   1.000
_cell.length_b   1.000
_cell.length_c   1.000
_cell.angle_alpha   90.00
_cell.angle_beta   90.00
_cell.angle_gamma   90.00
#
_symmetry.space_group_name_H-M   'P 1'
#
loop_
_entity.id
_entity.type
_entity.pdbx_description
1 polymer ?
#
loop_
_entity_poly.entity_id
_entity_poly.type
_entity_poly.pdbx_seq_one_letter_code
_entity_poly.pdbx_strand_id
1 'polypeptide(L)'
;MKRILSVSLFILLLYSQGSRYTDSLALVAIYNATNGPAWTNPWNLNLPITTYNGVILKNNRVFKLNLRGRQMNGSLPSQLANLTELEDMTLSSNYLSGSIPSEIGNLTKLKLLILEESGLTGSIPPEIGNLTNLTSLRLSVYNISGALPSTIGNLISLTNLEISYCGNLNGPIPSEIGNLTNLISLEFLSNDKLNSIIPSSLGNLVNLQDLTFSFNNQLIGAIPPEIGNLTNLKSLFISFNNQLTGPLPSSLGNLNNLQTLSIIGNNLMSGAIPVEIGNLINLKTLTLSSTKFTGALPVSFENLANLEIITISQNSQLTGSIPSNLGNLNQLKSLIISGNNQLSGQIPASIGNLTNLQTLNISSNPNISGSIPVEIGNLINLKNLTINSNTNLLGIIPASLTNLKKLTSLELIANPKLTGNIPDIFNNMNSLGILKISSNPGINGPIPASVSRLFSLSYLNLQDNNLTGDVPNSLINLDKLKNIDIRNNHLQNLPDFSQKSVLLNTLYIDGNAFNFSDIEPNRVSAGYFQYTPQDSIGTAQIVFGQLNNSVQMKLFTGGHYNTYQWYKGNSIISGATSSILTLNNLSLSSQGNYYCRVKNTSLPSLTLFSRKFSLVVDPSQRKLDSLALQIIYTKMDGMNWTNPWDFSKGLDSLDGVSLSNNRVVSLNLNNRGLNGAIPAELVSLSALTELILTGNPSLNGLIPAGIGFLSQLIRLDLHANQLSGQIPVEIGSLSLLTELDLSTNNLTGTIPEQVGNLNNLTSLHLESNSLKGKIPSSIAALSSLDYLNCADNRISELPNFSNKVPLLSELHVAGNSLKFLDLERNIGAAAIFDYTPQDSIMNNQILAIAAGSDTKMNIDIDGTANSYQWFFENNLIPGAVNDSLIVQNVSATNSGTYECKITNANLPGFSVYQSFQLFVAQEGRESDSLSLIALHHALNGNLWSGIPWDFSQSMENMQGVRLKNGRVSEIVLSGRNLTGYIPIEIGNFSELTKLDLSSNSGLSSLIPDQIYQLTKLT
;
A
#
# COMPACT_ATOMS: atom_id res chain seq x y z
N MET A 1 -69.49 -40.47 -64.73
CA MET A 1 -69.21 -40.30 -63.28
C MET A 1 -67.75 -40.60 -62.87
N LYS A 2 -66.73 -40.40 -63.73
CA LYS A 2 -65.29 -40.45 -63.36
C LYS A 2 -64.42 -39.53 -64.24
N ARG A 3 -64.81 -38.26 -64.40
CA ARG A 3 -64.02 -37.28 -65.18
C ARG A 3 -64.02 -35.83 -64.65
N ILE A 4 -64.51 -35.59 -63.43
CA ILE A 4 -64.58 -34.24 -62.82
C ILE A 4 -63.70 -34.11 -61.56
N LEU A 5 -63.05 -35.18 -61.09
CA LEU A 5 -62.20 -35.16 -59.90
C LEU A 5 -60.69 -34.97 -60.14
N SER A 6 -60.20 -34.94 -61.39
CA SER A 6 -58.75 -34.84 -61.68
C SER A 6 -58.26 -33.48 -62.14
N VAL A 7 -59.13 -32.46 -62.24
CA VAL A 7 -58.72 -31.09 -62.64
C VAL A 7 -58.60 -30.17 -61.42
N SER A 8 -59.39 -30.39 -60.36
CA SER A 8 -59.30 -29.60 -59.13
C SER A 8 -58.08 -29.94 -58.26
N LEU A 9 -57.55 -31.17 -58.33
CA LEU A 9 -56.35 -31.56 -57.58
C LEU A 9 -55.03 -31.12 -58.27
N PHE A 10 -55.04 -30.95 -59.60
CA PHE A 10 -53.85 -30.51 -60.35
C PHE A 10 -53.68 -28.97 -60.31
N ILE A 11 -54.77 -28.21 -60.15
CA ILE A 11 -54.71 -26.76 -59.98
C ILE A 11 -54.27 -26.38 -58.56
N LEU A 12 -54.61 -27.16 -57.52
CA LEU A 12 -54.10 -26.92 -56.16
C LEU A 12 -52.58 -27.19 -56.01
N LEU A 13 -51.99 -28.08 -56.83
CA LEU A 13 -50.55 -28.36 -56.83
C LEU A 13 -49.72 -27.30 -57.59
N LEU A 14 -50.32 -26.56 -58.53
CA LEU A 14 -49.65 -25.47 -59.26
C LEU A 14 -49.65 -24.14 -58.50
N TYR A 15 -50.67 -23.84 -57.70
CA TYR A 15 -50.67 -22.64 -56.85
C TYR A 15 -49.66 -22.72 -55.69
N SER A 16 -49.34 -23.91 -55.16
CA SER A 16 -48.29 -24.06 -54.14
C SER A 16 -46.86 -24.02 -54.71
N GLN A 17 -46.69 -24.23 -56.01
CA GLN A 17 -45.38 -24.18 -56.69
C GLN A 17 -45.00 -22.75 -57.09
N GLY A 18 -45.96 -21.90 -57.49
CA GLY A 18 -45.69 -20.55 -57.95
C GLY A 18 -45.00 -19.65 -56.91
N SER A 19 -45.48 -19.66 -55.67
CA SER A 19 -44.92 -18.80 -54.60
C SER A 19 -43.60 -19.31 -54.00
N ARG A 20 -43.38 -20.63 -54.00
CA ARG A 20 -42.06 -21.20 -53.62
C ARG A 20 -41.02 -20.97 -54.71
N TYR A 21 -41.46 -20.98 -55.97
CA TYR A 21 -40.63 -20.67 -57.13
C TYR A 21 -40.17 -19.21 -57.11
N THR A 22 -41.03 -18.25 -56.77
CA THR A 22 -40.65 -16.85 -56.63
C THR A 22 -39.61 -16.63 -55.53
N ASP A 23 -39.74 -17.31 -54.39
CA ASP A 23 -38.75 -17.24 -53.32
C ASP A 23 -37.40 -17.82 -53.76
N SER A 24 -37.42 -18.95 -54.47
CA SER A 24 -36.20 -19.55 -55.03
C SER A 24 -35.50 -18.62 -56.01
N LEU A 25 -36.25 -17.94 -56.89
CA LEU A 25 -35.68 -16.95 -57.81
C LEU A 25 -35.10 -15.73 -57.08
N ALA A 26 -35.75 -15.26 -56.01
CA ALA A 26 -35.23 -14.18 -55.19
C ALA A 26 -33.90 -14.56 -54.52
N LEU A 27 -33.81 -15.76 -53.95
CA LEU A 27 -32.58 -16.28 -53.34
C LEU A 27 -31.45 -16.45 -54.38
N VAL A 28 -31.76 -16.94 -55.59
CA VAL A 28 -30.79 -17.03 -56.70
C VAL A 28 -30.32 -15.64 -57.14
N ALA A 29 -31.22 -14.66 -57.19
CA ALA A 29 -30.85 -13.28 -57.51
C ALA A 29 -29.89 -12.70 -56.46
N ILE A 30 -30.17 -12.90 -55.16
CA ILE A 30 -29.26 -12.48 -54.07
C ILE A 30 -27.90 -13.16 -54.20
N TYR A 31 -27.89 -14.47 -54.44
CA TYR A 31 -26.67 -15.24 -54.64
C TYR A 31 -25.83 -14.69 -55.81
N ASN A 32 -26.45 -14.47 -56.97
CA ASN A 32 -25.72 -13.96 -58.14
C ASN A 32 -25.26 -12.51 -57.97
N ALA A 33 -26.10 -11.64 -57.40
CA ALA A 33 -25.82 -10.21 -57.26
C ALA A 33 -24.73 -9.89 -56.23
N THR A 34 -24.45 -10.83 -55.30
CA THR A 34 -23.50 -10.61 -54.20
C THR A 34 -22.35 -11.62 -54.20
N ASN A 35 -21.99 -12.09 -55.40
CA ASN A 35 -20.86 -12.99 -55.64
C ASN A 35 -20.93 -14.31 -54.85
N GLY A 36 -22.09 -14.96 -54.93
CA GLY A 36 -22.46 -16.23 -54.30
C GLY A 36 -21.38 -17.31 -54.27
N PRO A 37 -20.68 -17.59 -55.39
CA PRO A 37 -19.62 -18.61 -55.41
C PRO A 37 -18.45 -18.33 -54.46
N ALA A 38 -18.23 -17.06 -54.08
CA ALA A 38 -17.18 -16.64 -53.16
C ALA A 38 -17.68 -16.49 -51.71
N TRP A 39 -18.95 -16.78 -51.42
CA TRP A 39 -19.44 -16.75 -50.04
C TRP A 39 -18.74 -17.80 -49.18
N THR A 40 -18.61 -17.52 -47.88
CA THR A 40 -18.35 -18.56 -46.90
C THR A 40 -19.58 -19.49 -46.80
N ASN A 41 -19.39 -20.80 -47.02
CA ASN A 41 -20.47 -21.80 -47.12
C ASN A 41 -21.53 -21.44 -48.18
N PRO A 42 -21.15 -21.38 -49.47
CA PRO A 42 -22.05 -20.96 -50.55
C PRO A 42 -23.19 -21.96 -50.74
N TRP A 43 -24.35 -21.47 -51.17
CA TRP A 43 -25.47 -22.34 -51.52
C TRP A 43 -25.19 -23.16 -52.77
N ASN A 44 -25.53 -24.45 -52.74
CA ASN A 44 -25.55 -25.26 -53.95
C ASN A 44 -26.90 -25.07 -54.66
N LEU A 45 -26.90 -24.29 -55.75
CA LEU A 45 -28.12 -23.93 -56.48
C LEU A 45 -28.88 -25.13 -57.10
N ASN A 46 -28.27 -26.32 -57.14
CA ASN A 46 -28.91 -27.55 -57.60
C ASN A 46 -29.71 -28.28 -56.51
N LEU A 47 -29.61 -27.84 -55.24
CA LEU A 47 -30.34 -28.42 -54.12
C LEU A 47 -31.59 -27.59 -53.77
N PRO A 48 -32.61 -28.18 -53.11
CA PRO A 48 -33.78 -27.43 -52.66
C PRO A 48 -33.41 -26.32 -51.67
N ILE A 49 -34.09 -25.16 -51.73
CA ILE A 49 -33.86 -24.01 -50.83
C ILE A 49 -33.98 -24.33 -49.33
N THR A 50 -34.58 -25.46 -48.95
CA THR A 50 -34.62 -25.97 -47.57
C THR A 50 -33.24 -26.40 -47.05
N THR A 51 -32.27 -26.59 -47.95
CA THR A 51 -30.88 -26.95 -47.61
C THR A 51 -29.96 -25.73 -47.51
N TYR A 52 -30.46 -24.56 -47.92
CA TYR A 52 -29.68 -23.34 -47.94
C TYR A 52 -29.45 -22.85 -46.51
N ASN A 53 -28.20 -22.91 -46.05
CA ASN A 53 -27.84 -22.40 -44.74
C ASN A 53 -28.37 -20.96 -44.59
N GLY A 54 -28.96 -20.61 -43.45
CA GLY A 54 -29.51 -19.28 -43.18
C GLY A 54 -30.92 -19.01 -43.73
N VAL A 55 -31.52 -19.93 -44.49
CA VAL A 55 -32.90 -19.83 -44.97
C VAL A 55 -33.80 -20.72 -44.13
N ILE A 56 -34.88 -20.17 -43.58
CA ILE A 56 -35.91 -20.95 -42.87
C ILE A 56 -37.27 -20.69 -43.51
N LEU A 57 -38.01 -21.78 -43.75
CA LEU A 57 -39.33 -21.72 -44.35
C LEU A 57 -40.44 -21.83 -43.29
N LYS A 58 -41.55 -21.14 -43.53
CA LYS A 58 -42.83 -21.31 -42.82
C LYS A 58 -43.92 -21.40 -43.88
N ASN A 59 -44.78 -22.42 -43.81
CA ASN A 59 -45.82 -22.67 -44.82
C ASN A 59 -45.27 -22.69 -46.26
N ASN A 60 -44.11 -23.33 -46.47
CA ASN A 60 -43.38 -23.42 -47.75
C ASN A 60 -42.90 -22.09 -48.37
N ARG A 61 -42.86 -21.00 -47.60
CA ARG A 61 -42.31 -19.69 -48.01
C ARG A 61 -41.17 -19.27 -47.11
N VAL A 62 -40.23 -18.49 -47.63
CA VAL A 62 -39.07 -17.99 -46.86
C VAL A 62 -39.57 -17.01 -45.81
N PHE A 63 -39.37 -17.38 -44.55
CA PHE A 63 -39.82 -16.63 -43.39
C PHE A 63 -38.66 -15.95 -42.66
N LYS A 64 -37.47 -16.55 -42.68
CA LYS A 64 -36.26 -15.98 -42.08
C LYS A 64 -35.07 -16.15 -43.00
N LEU A 65 -34.29 -15.08 -43.10
CA LEU A 65 -33.08 -14.99 -43.90
C LEU A 65 -31.95 -14.42 -43.02
N ASN A 66 -31.03 -15.30 -42.63
CA ASN A 66 -29.82 -14.94 -41.89
C ASN A 66 -28.59 -15.20 -42.74
N LEU A 67 -28.00 -14.13 -43.25
CA LEU A 67 -26.79 -14.17 -44.09
C LEU A 67 -25.60 -13.50 -43.40
N ARG A 68 -25.56 -13.47 -42.06
CA ARG A 68 -24.47 -12.84 -41.32
C ARG A 68 -23.11 -13.48 -41.62
N GLY A 69 -22.07 -12.66 -41.82
CA GLY A 69 -20.68 -13.13 -41.81
C GLY A 69 -20.28 -13.98 -43.03
N ARG A 70 -20.93 -13.79 -44.18
CA ARG A 70 -20.74 -14.66 -45.35
C ARG A 70 -19.79 -14.13 -46.40
N GLN A 71 -19.16 -12.99 -46.14
CA GLN A 71 -18.30 -12.29 -47.10
C GLN A 71 -19.05 -11.93 -48.40
N MET A 72 -20.38 -11.73 -48.32
CA MET A 72 -21.18 -11.33 -49.48
C MET A 72 -20.61 -10.03 -50.05
N ASN A 73 -20.36 -10.00 -51.37
CA ASN A 73 -19.73 -8.87 -52.05
C ASN A 73 -20.51 -8.52 -53.32
N GLY A 74 -21.10 -7.33 -53.35
CA GLY A 74 -21.97 -6.86 -54.42
C GLY A 74 -23.21 -6.14 -53.86
N SER A 75 -24.17 -5.81 -54.72
CA SER A 75 -25.34 -5.02 -54.33
C SER A 75 -26.57 -5.87 -54.07
N LEU A 76 -27.47 -5.38 -53.20
CA LEU A 76 -28.74 -6.05 -52.94
C LEU A 76 -29.70 -5.86 -54.13
N PRO A 77 -30.19 -6.95 -54.76
CA PRO A 77 -31.07 -6.85 -55.91
C PRO A 77 -32.51 -6.52 -55.50
N SER A 78 -33.27 -5.82 -56.34
CA SER A 78 -34.69 -5.49 -56.08
C SER A 78 -35.57 -6.74 -55.94
N GLN A 79 -35.17 -7.87 -56.55
CA GLN A 79 -35.84 -9.17 -56.41
C GLN A 79 -35.85 -9.70 -54.97
N LEU A 80 -35.04 -9.16 -54.05
CA LEU A 80 -35.13 -9.43 -52.61
C LEU A 80 -36.56 -9.21 -52.09
N ALA A 81 -37.27 -8.22 -52.64
CA ALA A 81 -38.64 -7.87 -52.31
C ALA A 81 -39.68 -8.96 -52.63
N ASN A 82 -39.33 -9.98 -53.43
CA ASN A 82 -40.21 -11.10 -53.75
C ASN A 82 -40.36 -12.10 -52.59
N LEU A 83 -39.54 -11.98 -51.54
CA LEU A 83 -39.64 -12.77 -50.31
C LEU A 83 -40.80 -12.27 -49.42
N THR A 84 -42.02 -12.24 -49.95
CA THR A 84 -43.16 -11.53 -49.35
C THR A 84 -43.63 -12.07 -47.99
N GLU A 85 -43.17 -13.25 -47.57
CA GLU A 85 -43.47 -13.86 -46.26
C GLU A 85 -42.36 -13.68 -45.23
N LEU A 86 -41.31 -12.91 -45.56
CA LEU A 86 -40.15 -12.72 -44.70
C LEU A 86 -40.51 -11.88 -43.46
N GLU A 87 -40.24 -12.44 -42.28
CA GLU A 87 -40.40 -11.76 -40.98
C GLU A 87 -39.04 -11.36 -40.38
N ASP A 88 -37.98 -12.13 -40.62
CA ASP A 88 -36.65 -11.87 -40.04
C ASP A 88 -35.58 -11.75 -41.13
N MET A 89 -34.89 -10.62 -41.20
CA MET A 89 -33.74 -10.41 -42.08
C MET A 89 -32.51 -9.89 -41.31
N THR A 90 -31.38 -10.58 -41.46
CA THR A 90 -30.07 -10.07 -41.05
C THR A 90 -29.02 -10.27 -42.14
N LEU A 91 -28.31 -9.18 -42.43
CA LEU A 91 -27.26 -9.11 -43.45
C LEU A 91 -25.91 -8.69 -42.86
N SER A 92 -25.74 -8.84 -41.54
CA SER A 92 -24.63 -8.23 -40.81
C SER A 92 -23.24 -8.79 -41.17
N SER A 93 -22.18 -8.00 -40.96
CA SER A 93 -20.78 -8.40 -41.15
C SER A 93 -20.51 -8.98 -42.54
N ASN A 94 -20.81 -8.19 -43.58
CA ASN A 94 -20.61 -8.54 -44.99
C ASN A 94 -19.95 -7.38 -45.75
N TYR A 95 -19.51 -7.62 -46.97
CA TYR A 95 -18.88 -6.63 -47.85
C TYR A 95 -19.85 -6.14 -48.94
N LEU A 96 -21.14 -5.96 -48.60
CA LEU A 96 -22.11 -5.48 -49.57
C LEU A 96 -21.74 -4.06 -50.03
N SER A 97 -22.23 -3.68 -51.20
CA SER A 97 -22.06 -2.37 -51.80
C SER A 97 -23.39 -1.86 -52.38
N GLY A 98 -23.41 -0.61 -52.82
CA GLY A 98 -24.65 0.03 -53.30
C GLY A 98 -25.63 0.35 -52.17
N SER A 99 -26.79 0.88 -52.55
CA SER A 99 -27.82 1.34 -51.61
C SER A 99 -28.76 0.25 -51.14
N ILE A 100 -29.46 0.50 -50.03
CA ILE A 100 -30.64 -0.27 -49.65
C ILE A 100 -31.71 -0.03 -50.76
N PRO A 101 -32.20 -1.08 -51.44
CA PRO A 101 -33.20 -0.92 -52.50
C PRO A 101 -34.53 -0.43 -51.93
N SER A 102 -35.22 0.49 -52.60
CA SER A 102 -36.51 1.02 -52.13
C SER A 102 -37.59 -0.06 -52.08
N GLU A 103 -37.48 -1.11 -52.91
CA GLU A 103 -38.38 -2.26 -52.89
C GLU A 103 -38.33 -3.05 -51.58
N ILE A 104 -37.37 -2.79 -50.68
CA ILE A 104 -37.38 -3.35 -49.32
C ILE A 104 -38.71 -3.07 -48.61
N GLY A 105 -39.37 -1.94 -48.90
CA GLY A 105 -40.68 -1.58 -48.36
C GLY A 105 -41.83 -2.52 -48.74
N ASN A 106 -41.64 -3.39 -49.74
CA ASN A 106 -42.63 -4.40 -50.12
C ASN A 106 -42.65 -5.62 -49.16
N LEU A 107 -41.63 -5.77 -48.31
CA LEU A 107 -41.54 -6.84 -47.31
C LEU A 107 -42.42 -6.54 -46.08
N THR A 108 -43.70 -6.27 -46.29
CA THR A 108 -44.62 -5.75 -45.26
C THR A 108 -44.83 -6.65 -44.03
N LYS A 109 -44.40 -7.92 -44.09
CA LYS A 109 -44.42 -8.86 -42.95
C LYS A 109 -43.16 -8.79 -42.08
N LEU A 110 -42.14 -8.02 -42.48
CA LEU A 110 -40.87 -7.94 -41.78
C LEU A 110 -41.05 -7.38 -40.36
N LYS A 111 -40.51 -8.11 -39.38
CA LYS A 111 -40.50 -7.80 -37.95
C LYS A 111 -39.12 -7.43 -37.44
N LEU A 112 -38.07 -8.01 -38.03
CA LEU A 112 -36.69 -7.76 -37.65
C LEU A 112 -35.85 -7.44 -38.89
N LEU A 113 -35.19 -6.27 -38.86
CA LEU A 113 -34.22 -5.86 -39.87
C LEU A 113 -32.92 -5.43 -39.19
N ILE A 114 -31.86 -6.21 -39.41
CA ILE A 114 -30.52 -5.92 -38.88
C ILE A 114 -29.54 -5.75 -40.04
N LEU A 115 -29.02 -4.54 -40.17
CA LEU A 115 -27.99 -4.14 -41.14
C LEU A 115 -26.80 -3.56 -40.38
N GLU A 116 -25.87 -4.41 -39.96
CA GLU A 116 -24.66 -4.00 -39.21
C GLU A 116 -23.42 -4.38 -40.02
N GLU A 117 -22.42 -3.51 -40.13
CA GLU A 117 -21.13 -3.84 -40.77
C GLU A 117 -21.31 -4.42 -42.20
N SER A 118 -22.29 -3.93 -42.95
CA SER A 118 -22.66 -4.53 -44.25
C SER A 118 -22.03 -3.85 -45.46
N GLY A 119 -21.29 -2.74 -45.32
CA GLY A 119 -20.66 -2.01 -46.44
C GLY A 119 -21.62 -1.20 -47.34
N LEU A 120 -22.93 -1.27 -47.11
CA LEU A 120 -23.97 -0.55 -47.85
C LEU A 120 -23.73 0.98 -47.83
N THR A 121 -24.14 1.66 -48.90
CA THR A 121 -23.96 3.09 -49.11
C THR A 121 -25.29 3.81 -49.41
N GLY A 122 -25.25 5.11 -49.72
CA GLY A 122 -26.45 5.87 -50.09
C GLY A 122 -27.39 6.15 -48.90
N SER A 123 -28.59 6.66 -49.19
CA SER A 123 -29.59 7.01 -48.17
C SER A 123 -30.48 5.85 -47.76
N ILE A 124 -31.01 5.92 -46.53
CA ILE A 124 -32.10 5.05 -46.09
C ILE A 124 -33.35 5.41 -46.91
N PRO A 125 -33.94 4.48 -47.69
CA PRO A 125 -35.08 4.79 -48.55
C PRO A 125 -36.34 5.11 -47.71
N PRO A 126 -37.14 6.14 -48.06
CA PRO A 126 -38.38 6.46 -47.36
C PRO A 126 -39.38 5.30 -47.30
N GLU A 127 -39.34 4.39 -48.26
CA GLU A 127 -40.15 3.18 -48.33
C GLU A 127 -39.91 2.22 -47.15
N ILE A 128 -38.82 2.39 -46.37
CA ILE A 128 -38.65 1.66 -45.11
C ILE A 128 -39.85 1.87 -44.19
N GLY A 129 -40.52 3.02 -44.25
CA GLY A 129 -41.73 3.33 -43.48
C GLY A 129 -42.96 2.49 -43.83
N ASN A 130 -42.92 1.72 -44.94
CA ASN A 130 -43.99 0.78 -45.30
C ASN A 130 -43.95 -0.51 -44.46
N LEU A 131 -42.85 -0.75 -43.73
CA LEU A 131 -42.64 -1.94 -42.90
C LEU A 131 -43.36 -1.82 -41.55
N THR A 132 -44.67 -1.57 -41.57
CA THR A 132 -45.46 -1.24 -40.37
C THR A 132 -45.52 -2.35 -39.30
N ASN A 133 -45.16 -3.59 -39.65
CA ASN A 133 -45.01 -4.72 -38.72
C ASN A 133 -43.61 -4.81 -38.07
N LEU A 134 -42.67 -3.93 -38.44
CA LEU A 134 -41.30 -3.97 -37.94
C LEU A 134 -41.28 -3.68 -36.44
N THR A 135 -40.70 -4.61 -35.69
CA THR A 135 -40.57 -4.53 -34.22
C THR A 135 -39.16 -4.14 -33.78
N SER A 136 -38.15 -4.42 -34.62
CA SER A 136 -36.77 -4.05 -34.34
C SER A 136 -36.04 -3.67 -35.63
N LEU A 137 -35.45 -2.47 -35.62
CA LEU A 137 -34.59 -1.94 -36.69
C LEU A 137 -33.22 -1.62 -36.09
N ARG A 138 -32.17 -2.23 -36.63
CA ARG A 138 -30.79 -1.93 -36.28
C ARG A 138 -30.00 -1.56 -37.51
N LEU A 139 -29.48 -0.35 -37.52
CA LEU A 139 -28.64 0.19 -38.58
C LEU A 139 -27.29 0.56 -37.98
N SER A 140 -26.26 -0.18 -38.37
CA SER A 140 -24.87 0.13 -38.04
C SER A 140 -23.99 0.06 -39.28
N VAL A 141 -24.12 1.06 -40.16
CA VAL A 141 -23.46 1.08 -41.47
C VAL A 141 -22.74 2.40 -41.69
N TYR A 142 -21.41 2.36 -41.60
CA TYR A 142 -20.54 3.53 -41.69
C TYR A 142 -20.73 4.39 -42.94
N ASN A 143 -21.04 3.77 -44.08
CA ASN A 143 -21.15 4.44 -45.37
C ASN A 143 -22.57 4.90 -45.74
N ILE A 144 -23.58 4.65 -44.90
CA ILE A 144 -24.93 5.22 -45.11
C ILE A 144 -24.86 6.74 -44.96
N SER A 145 -25.49 7.45 -45.89
CA SER A 145 -25.49 8.91 -45.99
C SER A 145 -26.90 9.49 -46.06
N GLY A 146 -27.00 10.82 -46.14
CA GLY A 146 -28.30 11.52 -46.17
C GLY A 146 -28.99 11.55 -44.81
N ALA A 147 -30.26 11.96 -44.80
CA ALA A 147 -31.06 12.09 -43.58
C ALA A 147 -31.86 10.84 -43.25
N LEU A 148 -32.16 10.67 -41.96
CA LEU A 148 -33.21 9.75 -41.52
C LEU A 148 -34.54 10.20 -42.12
N PRO A 149 -35.25 9.33 -42.89
CA PRO A 149 -36.51 9.72 -43.51
C PRO A 149 -37.60 9.89 -42.45
N SER A 150 -38.45 10.92 -42.58
CA SER A 150 -39.57 11.16 -41.65
C SER A 150 -40.57 10.01 -41.61
N THR A 151 -40.66 9.23 -42.70
CA THR A 151 -41.48 8.01 -42.79
C THR A 151 -41.07 6.93 -41.79
N ILE A 152 -39.91 7.02 -41.14
CA ILE A 152 -39.55 6.13 -40.02
C ILE A 152 -40.60 6.18 -38.90
N GLY A 153 -41.30 7.31 -38.73
CA GLY A 153 -42.41 7.46 -37.78
C GLY A 153 -43.65 6.63 -38.10
N ASN A 154 -43.73 6.01 -39.29
CA ASN A 154 -44.83 5.11 -39.66
C ASN A 154 -44.65 3.69 -39.10
N LEU A 155 -43.48 3.36 -38.55
CA LEU A 155 -43.14 2.05 -38.01
C LEU A 155 -43.79 1.81 -36.63
N ILE A 156 -45.10 1.99 -36.52
CA ILE A 156 -45.82 2.04 -35.23
C ILE A 156 -45.68 0.78 -34.37
N SER A 157 -45.27 -0.36 -34.93
CA SER A 157 -45.00 -1.61 -34.18
C SER A 157 -43.60 -1.68 -33.58
N LEU A 158 -42.74 -0.67 -33.83
CA LEU A 158 -41.34 -0.69 -33.45
C LEU A 158 -41.18 -0.60 -31.93
N THR A 159 -40.39 -1.52 -31.40
CA THR A 159 -40.03 -1.61 -29.97
C THR A 159 -38.55 -1.29 -29.75
N ASN A 160 -37.69 -1.51 -30.75
CA ASN A 160 -36.27 -1.24 -30.68
C ASN A 160 -35.80 -0.50 -31.95
N LEU A 161 -35.23 0.68 -31.76
CA LEU A 161 -34.61 1.46 -32.83
C LEU A 161 -33.17 1.77 -32.47
N GLU A 162 -32.24 1.21 -33.23
CA GLU A 162 -30.81 1.46 -33.06
C GLU A 162 -30.23 2.04 -34.35
N ILE A 163 -29.62 3.22 -34.23
CA ILE A 163 -28.88 3.91 -35.28
C ILE A 163 -27.47 4.19 -34.75
N SER A 164 -26.53 3.31 -35.06
CA SER A 164 -25.18 3.34 -34.51
C SER A 164 -24.14 3.45 -35.62
N TYR A 165 -22.98 4.06 -35.37
CA TYR A 165 -21.82 4.07 -36.28
C TYR A 165 -22.13 4.45 -37.74
N CYS A 166 -23.16 5.27 -38.00
CA CYS A 166 -23.49 5.73 -39.36
C CYS A 166 -22.73 7.05 -39.65
N GLY A 167 -21.44 6.95 -39.96
CA GLY A 167 -20.52 8.11 -40.05
C GLY A 167 -20.85 9.16 -41.11
N ASN A 168 -21.70 8.84 -42.11
CA ASN A 168 -22.14 9.80 -43.13
C ASN A 168 -23.62 10.23 -42.99
N LEU A 169 -24.36 9.67 -42.03
CA LEU A 169 -25.73 10.05 -41.73
C LEU A 169 -25.75 11.48 -41.18
N ASN A 170 -26.61 12.32 -41.75
CA ASN A 170 -26.69 13.74 -41.46
C ASN A 170 -28.14 14.22 -41.37
N GLY A 171 -28.36 15.52 -41.18
CA GLY A 171 -29.71 16.08 -41.09
C GLY A 171 -30.39 15.77 -39.76
N PRO A 172 -31.63 16.26 -39.57
CA PRO A 172 -32.26 16.20 -38.27
C PRO A 172 -32.70 14.78 -37.89
N ILE A 173 -32.70 14.49 -36.58
CA ILE A 173 -33.55 13.44 -36.02
C ILE A 173 -35.01 13.85 -36.29
N PRO A 174 -35.79 13.09 -37.09
CA PRO A 174 -37.15 13.48 -37.44
C PRO A 174 -38.06 13.54 -36.21
N SER A 175 -38.89 14.57 -36.13
CA SER A 175 -39.87 14.73 -35.05
C SER A 175 -40.89 13.58 -35.00
N GLU A 176 -41.12 12.94 -36.14
CA GLU A 176 -42.02 11.83 -36.37
C GLU A 176 -41.57 10.55 -35.64
N ILE A 177 -40.31 10.46 -35.17
CA ILE A 177 -39.90 9.38 -34.24
C ILE A 177 -40.80 9.38 -32.99
N GLY A 178 -41.32 10.54 -32.58
CA GLY A 178 -42.29 10.65 -31.47
C GLY A 178 -43.62 9.91 -31.71
N ASN A 179 -43.91 9.46 -32.93
CA ASN A 179 -45.12 8.65 -33.22
C ASN A 179 -44.93 7.17 -32.85
N LEU A 180 -43.70 6.72 -32.60
CA LEU A 180 -43.35 5.33 -32.31
C LEU A 180 -43.67 4.94 -30.87
N THR A 181 -44.91 5.12 -30.43
CA THR A 181 -45.31 5.02 -29.02
C THR A 181 -45.11 3.63 -28.37
N ASN A 182 -44.88 2.58 -29.16
CA ASN A 182 -44.53 1.24 -28.67
C ASN A 182 -43.02 1.05 -28.39
N LEU A 183 -42.21 2.08 -28.63
CA LEU A 183 -40.76 1.99 -28.49
C LEU A 183 -40.35 1.78 -27.04
N ILE A 184 -39.45 0.82 -26.81
CA ILE A 184 -38.88 0.43 -25.53
C ILE A 184 -37.41 0.88 -25.45
N SER A 185 -36.65 0.76 -26.54
CA SER A 185 -35.28 1.26 -26.63
C SER A 185 -35.07 2.15 -27.84
N LEU A 186 -34.43 3.31 -27.62
CA LEU A 186 -34.01 4.26 -28.65
C LEU A 186 -32.53 4.59 -28.47
N GLU A 187 -31.73 4.22 -29.47
CA GLU A 187 -30.28 4.27 -29.38
C GLU A 187 -29.67 4.99 -30.59
N PHE A 188 -28.91 6.04 -30.31
CA PHE A 188 -28.05 6.74 -31.26
C PHE A 188 -26.61 6.76 -30.74
N LEU A 189 -25.70 6.07 -31.43
CA LEU A 189 -24.31 5.96 -31.02
C LEU A 189 -23.35 6.30 -32.17
N SER A 190 -22.36 7.17 -31.95
CA SER A 190 -21.28 7.44 -32.91
C SER A 190 -21.74 7.79 -34.33
N ASN A 191 -22.73 8.67 -34.46
CA ASN A 191 -23.18 9.21 -35.74
C ASN A 191 -22.49 10.55 -36.02
N ASP A 192 -21.28 10.49 -36.56
CA ASP A 192 -20.32 11.59 -36.65
C ASP A 192 -20.80 12.88 -37.38
N LYS A 193 -21.93 12.85 -38.09
CA LYS A 193 -22.44 13.99 -38.88
C LYS A 193 -23.91 14.33 -38.63
N LEU A 194 -24.53 13.78 -37.59
CA LEU A 194 -25.96 13.97 -37.34
C LEU A 194 -26.32 15.45 -37.09
N ASN A 195 -25.50 16.19 -36.31
CA ASN A 195 -25.62 17.65 -36.10
C ASN A 195 -27.07 18.13 -35.93
N SER A 196 -27.78 17.54 -34.98
CA SER A 196 -29.21 17.71 -34.79
C SER A 196 -29.57 18.10 -33.36
N ILE A 197 -30.76 18.68 -33.18
CA ILE A 197 -31.36 18.84 -31.85
C ILE A 197 -32.04 17.53 -31.43
N ILE A 198 -32.19 17.32 -30.13
CA ILE A 198 -33.09 16.27 -29.61
C ILE A 198 -34.53 16.79 -29.78
N PRO A 199 -35.42 16.13 -30.54
CA PRO A 199 -36.79 16.62 -30.74
C PRO A 199 -37.63 16.52 -29.46
N SER A 200 -38.43 17.55 -29.16
CA SER A 200 -39.36 17.54 -28.01
C SER A 200 -40.43 16.46 -28.13
N SER A 201 -40.79 16.06 -29.35
CA SER A 201 -41.73 14.97 -29.63
C SER A 201 -41.27 13.61 -29.09
N LEU A 202 -39.98 13.43 -28.77
CA LEU A 202 -39.52 12.22 -28.09
C LEU A 202 -40.22 12.02 -26.74
N GLY A 203 -40.70 13.09 -26.09
CA GLY A 203 -41.50 12.99 -24.86
C GLY A 203 -42.82 12.23 -25.00
N ASN A 204 -43.28 11.94 -26.23
CA ASN A 204 -44.47 11.12 -26.49
C ASN A 204 -44.23 9.61 -26.33
N LEU A 205 -42.97 9.17 -26.24
CA LEU A 205 -42.57 7.76 -26.19
C LEU A 205 -42.75 7.17 -24.78
N VAL A 206 -43.95 7.23 -24.23
CA VAL A 206 -44.23 6.92 -22.82
C VAL A 206 -43.89 5.48 -22.39
N ASN A 207 -43.69 4.55 -23.33
CA ASN A 207 -43.26 3.17 -23.06
C ASN A 207 -41.73 2.98 -23.05
N LEU A 208 -40.97 4.04 -23.37
CA LEU A 208 -39.53 3.98 -23.50
C LEU A 208 -38.88 3.67 -22.14
N GLN A 209 -37.96 2.72 -22.14
CA GLN A 209 -37.20 2.27 -20.97
C GLN A 209 -35.73 2.66 -21.08
N ASP A 210 -35.17 2.69 -22.30
CA ASP A 210 -33.77 3.02 -22.52
C ASP A 210 -33.65 4.11 -23.61
N LEU A 211 -32.95 5.20 -23.28
CA LEU A 211 -32.68 6.31 -24.19
C LEU A 211 -31.18 6.63 -24.17
N THR A 212 -30.53 6.48 -25.32
CA THR A 212 -29.09 6.65 -25.46
C THR A 212 -28.73 7.59 -26.60
N PHE A 213 -27.93 8.62 -26.29
CA PHE A 213 -27.27 9.53 -27.22
C PHE A 213 -25.78 9.63 -26.87
N SER A 214 -24.94 8.74 -27.40
CA SER A 214 -23.54 8.61 -26.94
C SER A 214 -22.46 8.58 -28.03
N PHE A 215 -21.21 8.84 -27.62
CA PHE A 215 -19.96 8.59 -28.37
C PHE A 215 -19.82 9.33 -29.72
N ASN A 216 -20.15 10.62 -29.78
CA ASN A 216 -20.02 11.50 -30.96
C ASN A 216 -21.21 11.54 -31.94
N ASN A 217 -22.37 11.99 -31.47
CA ASN A 217 -23.50 12.31 -32.37
C ASN A 217 -23.54 13.78 -32.82
N GLN A 218 -22.64 14.63 -32.30
CA GLN A 218 -22.66 16.08 -32.55
C GLN A 218 -24.01 16.76 -32.25
N LEU A 219 -24.80 16.25 -31.31
CA LEU A 219 -26.11 16.84 -31.01
C LEU A 219 -25.96 18.25 -30.45
N ILE A 220 -26.79 19.19 -30.90
CA ILE A 220 -26.78 20.60 -30.52
C ILE A 220 -28.05 20.99 -29.74
N GLY A 221 -28.07 22.19 -29.16
CA GLY A 221 -29.22 22.72 -28.43
C GLY A 221 -29.36 22.13 -27.01
N ALA A 222 -30.47 22.42 -26.35
CA ALA A 222 -30.74 21.95 -25.00
C ALA A 222 -31.43 20.58 -25.00
N ILE A 223 -31.34 19.87 -23.86
CA ILE A 223 -32.19 18.70 -23.60
C ILE A 223 -33.64 19.20 -23.44
N PRO A 224 -34.62 18.73 -24.24
CA PRO A 224 -36.00 19.17 -24.12
C PRO A 224 -36.62 18.77 -22.77
N PRO A 225 -37.36 19.67 -22.09
CA PRO A 225 -38.07 19.34 -20.85
C PRO A 225 -39.07 18.17 -21.01
N GLU A 226 -39.59 17.94 -22.20
CA GLU A 226 -40.53 16.87 -22.52
C GLU A 226 -39.94 15.47 -22.34
N ILE A 227 -38.61 15.31 -22.29
CA ILE A 227 -37.96 14.05 -21.88
C ILE A 227 -38.41 13.63 -20.47
N GLY A 228 -38.80 14.58 -19.61
CA GLY A 228 -39.41 14.31 -18.30
C GLY A 228 -40.76 13.58 -18.34
N ASN A 229 -41.41 13.47 -19.51
CA ASN A 229 -42.67 12.73 -19.67
C ASN A 229 -42.47 11.21 -19.81
N LEU A 230 -41.23 10.75 -19.99
CA LEU A 230 -40.88 9.35 -20.21
C LEU A 230 -40.89 8.54 -18.92
N THR A 231 -42.02 8.51 -18.22
CA THR A 231 -42.11 7.98 -16.84
C THR A 231 -41.73 6.51 -16.67
N ASN A 232 -41.68 5.70 -17.75
CA ASN A 232 -41.19 4.32 -17.74
C ASN A 232 -39.67 4.20 -17.97
N LEU A 233 -38.97 5.31 -18.19
CA LEU A 233 -37.54 5.33 -18.48
C LEU A 233 -36.74 4.80 -17.29
N LYS A 234 -35.87 3.84 -17.55
CA LYS A 234 -34.95 3.20 -16.60
C LYS A 234 -33.52 3.71 -16.79
N SER A 235 -33.12 4.00 -18.03
CA SER A 235 -31.77 4.43 -18.34
C SER A 235 -31.76 5.63 -19.28
N LEU A 236 -31.04 6.67 -18.89
CA LEU A 236 -30.77 7.84 -19.72
C LEU A 236 -29.26 8.07 -19.83
N PHE A 237 -28.73 7.86 -21.03
CA PHE A 237 -27.32 8.07 -21.35
C PHE A 237 -27.17 9.18 -22.39
N ILE A 238 -26.52 10.28 -22.03
CA ILE A 238 -26.17 11.36 -22.94
C ILE A 238 -24.69 11.67 -22.74
N SER A 239 -23.82 11.02 -23.52
CA SER A 239 -22.39 10.96 -23.19
C SER A 239 -21.45 11.20 -24.38
N PHE A 240 -20.38 11.94 -24.15
CA PHE A 240 -19.23 12.18 -25.03
C PHE A 240 -19.53 12.82 -26.39
N ASN A 241 -18.91 13.97 -26.63
CA ASN A 241 -18.82 14.63 -27.94
C ASN A 241 -20.19 14.97 -28.57
N ASN A 242 -21.16 15.36 -27.74
CA ASN A 242 -22.25 16.22 -28.19
C ASN A 242 -21.91 17.68 -27.88
N GLN A 243 -22.60 18.58 -28.57
CA GLN A 243 -22.52 20.02 -28.42
C GLN A 243 -23.76 20.58 -27.69
N LEU A 244 -24.34 19.77 -26.79
CA LEU A 244 -25.54 20.14 -26.03
C LEU A 244 -25.25 21.32 -25.10
N THR A 245 -26.18 22.27 -25.05
CA THR A 245 -26.11 23.52 -24.27
C THR A 245 -27.22 23.59 -23.23
N GLY A 246 -27.22 24.65 -22.41
CA GLY A 246 -28.29 24.93 -21.46
C GLY A 246 -28.26 24.07 -20.19
N PRO A 247 -29.25 24.25 -19.29
CA PRO A 247 -29.35 23.52 -18.04
C PRO A 247 -29.86 22.09 -18.20
N LEU A 248 -29.56 21.25 -17.22
CA LEU A 248 -30.28 19.99 -17.04
C LEU A 248 -31.75 20.30 -16.71
N PRO A 249 -32.75 19.80 -17.44
CA PRO A 249 -34.16 20.14 -17.17
C PRO A 249 -34.63 19.63 -15.81
N SER A 250 -35.32 20.46 -15.04
CA SER A 250 -35.92 20.05 -13.75
C SER A 250 -36.99 18.97 -13.92
N SER A 251 -37.67 18.92 -15.06
CA SER A 251 -38.65 17.89 -15.42
C SER A 251 -38.07 16.48 -15.43
N LEU A 252 -36.75 16.30 -15.53
CA LEU A 252 -36.13 14.98 -15.37
C LEU A 252 -36.42 14.37 -14.00
N GLY A 253 -36.71 15.17 -12.98
CA GLY A 253 -37.16 14.69 -11.66
C GLY A 253 -38.49 13.93 -11.67
N ASN A 254 -39.24 13.95 -12.77
CA ASN A 254 -40.50 13.19 -12.91
C ASN A 254 -40.27 11.71 -13.28
N LEU A 255 -39.04 11.32 -13.63
CA LEU A 255 -38.69 9.99 -14.13
C LEU A 255 -38.56 8.98 -12.99
N ASN A 256 -39.64 8.71 -12.27
CA ASN A 256 -39.61 7.93 -11.03
C ASN A 256 -39.06 6.50 -11.19
N ASN A 257 -39.07 5.92 -12.39
CA ASN A 257 -38.51 4.58 -12.66
C ASN A 257 -37.02 4.60 -13.04
N LEU A 258 -36.39 5.78 -13.13
CA LEU A 258 -35.02 5.93 -13.60
C LEU A 258 -34.04 5.31 -12.61
N GLN A 259 -33.20 4.42 -13.11
CA GLN A 259 -32.16 3.72 -12.36
C GLN A 259 -30.77 4.25 -12.71
N THR A 260 -30.57 4.73 -13.93
CA THR A 260 -29.30 5.31 -14.38
C THR A 260 -29.51 6.64 -15.08
N LEU A 261 -28.83 7.67 -14.58
CA LEU A 261 -28.70 8.97 -15.23
C LEU A 261 -27.21 9.26 -15.46
N SER A 262 -26.80 9.32 -16.73
CA SER A 262 -25.41 9.56 -17.10
C SER A 262 -25.30 10.68 -18.13
N ILE A 263 -24.78 11.83 -17.70
CA ILE A 263 -24.45 12.99 -18.53
C ILE A 263 -22.95 13.22 -18.45
N ILE A 264 -22.20 12.88 -19.51
CA ILE A 264 -20.74 12.93 -19.51
C ILE A 264 -20.21 13.64 -20.75
N GLY A 265 -19.18 14.47 -20.62
CA GLY A 265 -18.43 14.98 -21.79
C GLY A 265 -19.23 15.91 -22.70
N ASN A 266 -20.28 16.53 -22.18
CA ASN A 266 -21.06 17.58 -22.84
C ASN A 266 -20.58 18.95 -22.33
N ASN A 267 -19.42 19.38 -22.82
CA ASN A 267 -18.66 20.53 -22.29
C ASN A 267 -19.34 21.90 -22.44
N LEU A 268 -20.52 21.97 -23.07
CA LEU A 268 -21.30 23.20 -23.23
C LEU A 268 -22.57 23.24 -22.36
N MET A 269 -22.95 22.13 -21.71
CA MET A 269 -24.05 22.10 -20.76
C MET A 269 -23.68 22.88 -19.50
N SER A 270 -24.58 23.74 -19.02
CA SER A 270 -24.32 24.70 -17.94
C SER A 270 -25.50 24.75 -16.95
N GLY A 271 -25.61 25.80 -16.12
CA GLY A 271 -26.68 25.92 -15.13
C GLY A 271 -26.48 25.05 -13.89
N ALA A 272 -27.35 25.21 -12.90
CA ALA A 272 -27.29 24.44 -11.67
C ALA A 272 -27.86 23.03 -11.87
N ILE A 273 -27.40 22.07 -11.06
CA ILE A 273 -28.05 20.75 -10.98
C ILE A 273 -29.43 20.96 -10.32
N PRO A 274 -30.55 20.60 -10.97
CA PRO A 274 -31.89 20.81 -10.41
C PRO A 274 -32.10 20.01 -9.11
N VAL A 275 -32.79 20.62 -8.15
CA VAL A 275 -33.11 19.96 -6.87
C VAL A 275 -34.07 18.78 -7.06
N GLU A 276 -34.88 18.82 -8.13
CA GLU A 276 -35.84 17.80 -8.52
C GLU A 276 -35.18 16.47 -8.90
N ILE A 277 -33.89 16.46 -9.22
CA ILE A 277 -33.13 15.20 -9.39
C ILE A 277 -33.19 14.35 -8.11
N GLY A 278 -33.35 14.97 -6.94
CA GLY A 278 -33.58 14.26 -5.67
C GLY A 278 -34.88 13.47 -5.59
N ASN A 279 -35.83 13.67 -6.53
CA ASN A 279 -37.09 12.91 -6.58
C ASN A 279 -36.92 11.52 -7.21
N LEU A 280 -35.76 11.22 -7.81
CA LEU A 280 -35.50 9.97 -8.51
C LEU A 280 -35.17 8.83 -7.54
N ILE A 281 -36.13 8.45 -6.69
CA ILE A 281 -35.92 7.52 -5.57
C ILE A 281 -35.43 6.12 -5.98
N ASN A 282 -35.61 5.71 -7.24
CA ASN A 282 -35.12 4.43 -7.78
C ASN A 282 -33.73 4.53 -8.43
N LEU A 283 -33.10 5.71 -8.42
CA LEU A 283 -31.82 5.94 -9.04
C LEU A 283 -30.72 5.18 -8.31
N LYS A 284 -29.95 4.39 -9.06
CA LYS A 284 -28.79 3.62 -8.60
C LYS A 284 -27.46 4.23 -9.03
N THR A 285 -27.44 4.85 -10.21
CA THR A 285 -26.24 5.47 -10.76
C THR A 285 -26.52 6.90 -11.21
N LEU A 286 -25.76 7.84 -10.66
CA LEU A 286 -25.74 9.24 -11.06
C LEU A 286 -24.34 9.62 -11.52
N THR A 287 -24.18 9.93 -12.80
CA THR A 287 -22.92 10.47 -13.34
C THR A 287 -23.16 11.80 -14.03
N LEU A 288 -22.50 12.85 -13.54
CA LEU A 288 -22.55 14.22 -14.08
C LEU A 288 -21.11 14.74 -14.20
N SER A 289 -20.44 14.44 -15.31
CA SER A 289 -18.99 14.71 -15.44
C SER A 289 -18.59 15.38 -16.73
N SER A 290 -17.51 16.17 -16.70
CA SER A 290 -16.99 16.91 -17.85
C SER A 290 -18.08 17.78 -18.49
N THR A 291 -18.67 18.66 -17.68
CA THR A 291 -19.66 19.67 -18.11
C THR A 291 -19.32 21.02 -17.48
N LYS A 292 -20.15 22.03 -17.70
CA LYS A 292 -20.04 23.36 -17.04
C LYS A 292 -21.16 23.57 -16.01
N PHE A 293 -21.62 22.52 -15.33
CA PHE A 293 -22.57 22.68 -14.24
C PHE A 293 -22.02 23.64 -13.16
N THR A 294 -22.92 24.46 -12.63
CA THR A 294 -22.66 25.58 -11.69
C THR A 294 -23.42 25.36 -10.39
N GLY A 295 -23.27 26.27 -9.43
CA GLY A 295 -24.01 26.23 -8.16
C GLY A 295 -23.54 25.11 -7.24
N ALA A 296 -24.31 24.85 -6.18
CA ALA A 296 -24.01 23.82 -5.19
C ALA A 296 -24.58 22.45 -5.57
N LEU A 297 -23.99 21.39 -4.99
CA LEU A 297 -24.62 20.07 -5.00
C LEU A 297 -25.96 20.12 -4.24
N PRO A 298 -27.07 19.62 -4.82
CA PRO A 298 -28.37 19.65 -4.16
C PRO A 298 -28.39 18.84 -2.86
N VAL A 299 -28.92 19.44 -1.79
CA VAL A 299 -29.15 18.74 -0.51
C VAL A 299 -30.17 17.60 -0.69
N SER A 300 -31.11 17.76 -1.63
CA SER A 300 -32.13 16.75 -1.96
C SER A 300 -31.57 15.42 -2.47
N PHE A 301 -30.26 15.32 -2.75
CA PHE A 301 -29.61 14.05 -3.03
C PHE A 301 -29.72 13.05 -1.85
N GLU A 302 -29.99 13.53 -0.64
CA GLU A 302 -30.28 12.68 0.52
C GLU A 302 -31.48 11.74 0.31
N ASN A 303 -32.41 12.10 -0.58
CA ASN A 303 -33.62 11.32 -0.86
C ASN A 303 -33.36 10.12 -1.79
N LEU A 304 -32.18 10.02 -2.40
CA LEU A 304 -31.82 8.98 -3.37
C LEU A 304 -31.39 7.69 -2.65
N ALA A 305 -32.29 7.11 -1.86
CA ALA A 305 -31.98 6.01 -0.93
C ALA A 305 -31.42 4.72 -1.59
N ASN A 306 -31.65 4.53 -2.89
CA ASN A 306 -31.17 3.38 -3.67
C ASN A 306 -29.83 3.65 -4.40
N LEU A 307 -29.24 4.83 -4.21
CA LEU A 307 -28.07 5.25 -4.98
C LEU A 307 -26.82 4.47 -4.56
N GLU A 308 -26.18 3.83 -5.54
CA GLU A 308 -24.99 3.01 -5.37
C GLU A 308 -23.72 3.72 -5.87
N ILE A 309 -23.85 4.56 -6.90
CA ILE A 309 -22.71 5.23 -7.55
C ILE A 309 -23.04 6.70 -7.78
N ILE A 310 -22.19 7.58 -7.23
CA ILE A 310 -22.13 9.00 -7.57
C ILE A 310 -20.78 9.29 -8.22
N THR A 311 -20.80 9.86 -9.42
CA THR A 311 -19.60 10.38 -10.09
C THR A 311 -19.86 11.79 -10.61
N ILE A 312 -19.25 12.79 -9.96
CA ILE A 312 -19.36 14.21 -10.32
C ILE A 312 -17.96 14.77 -10.45
N SER A 313 -17.45 14.82 -11.68
CA SER A 313 -16.06 15.25 -11.91
C SER A 313 -15.91 16.24 -13.05
N GLN A 314 -14.87 17.07 -13.03
CA GLN A 314 -14.58 18.01 -14.12
C GLN A 314 -15.73 18.98 -14.42
N ASN A 315 -16.37 19.51 -13.37
CA ASN A 315 -17.32 20.61 -13.47
C ASN A 315 -16.68 21.89 -12.91
N SER A 316 -15.95 22.59 -13.77
CA SER A 316 -15.06 23.71 -13.36
C SER A 316 -15.75 24.93 -12.75
N GLN A 317 -17.08 24.96 -12.74
CA GLN A 317 -17.89 26.02 -12.16
C GLN A 317 -18.79 25.55 -11.01
N LEU A 318 -18.71 24.27 -10.62
CA LEU A 318 -19.48 23.72 -9.51
C LEU A 318 -18.88 24.17 -8.17
N THR A 319 -19.67 24.84 -7.33
CA THR A 319 -19.24 25.54 -6.11
C THR A 319 -20.00 25.02 -4.88
N GLY A 320 -19.87 25.68 -3.73
CA GLY A 320 -20.54 25.25 -2.48
C GLY A 320 -19.85 24.06 -1.81
N SER A 321 -20.42 23.56 -0.73
CA SER A 321 -19.86 22.44 0.04
C SER A 321 -20.41 21.10 -0.40
N ILE A 322 -19.68 20.02 -0.07
CA ILE A 322 -20.23 18.67 -0.10
C ILE A 322 -21.33 18.58 0.98
N PRO A 323 -22.60 18.29 0.64
CA PRO A 323 -23.68 18.21 1.62
C PRO A 323 -23.45 17.09 2.64
N SER A 324 -23.57 17.40 3.93
CA SER A 324 -23.43 16.39 5.01
C SER A 324 -24.43 15.25 4.88
N ASN A 325 -25.62 15.52 4.36
CA ASN A 325 -26.70 14.54 4.22
C ASN A 325 -26.38 13.45 3.19
N LEU A 326 -25.33 13.61 2.36
CA LEU A 326 -24.82 12.50 1.54
C LEU A 326 -24.39 11.29 2.38
N GLY A 327 -24.01 11.51 3.64
CA GLY A 327 -23.70 10.46 4.60
C GLY A 327 -24.88 9.53 4.95
N ASN A 328 -26.12 9.88 4.55
CA ASN A 328 -27.31 9.05 4.78
C ASN A 328 -27.53 7.99 3.69
N LEU A 329 -26.77 8.03 2.59
CA LEU A 329 -26.95 7.16 1.43
C LEU A 329 -26.31 5.77 1.66
N ASN A 330 -26.91 4.97 2.53
CA ASN A 330 -26.32 3.71 3.01
C ASN A 330 -26.08 2.64 1.92
N GLN A 331 -26.67 2.76 0.73
CA GLN A 331 -26.41 1.85 -0.41
C GLN A 331 -25.18 2.24 -1.23
N LEU A 332 -24.56 3.40 -0.95
CA LEU A 332 -23.49 3.94 -1.76
C LEU A 332 -22.23 3.08 -1.68
N LYS A 333 -21.76 2.65 -2.86
CA LYS A 333 -20.55 1.85 -3.08
C LYS A 333 -19.42 2.70 -3.65
N SER A 334 -19.72 3.76 -4.38
CA SER A 334 -18.71 4.65 -4.98
C SER A 334 -19.13 6.11 -4.91
N LEU A 335 -18.27 6.93 -4.31
CA LEU A 335 -18.41 8.38 -4.23
C LEU A 335 -17.18 9.04 -4.85
N ILE A 336 -17.35 9.58 -6.06
CA ILE A 336 -16.28 10.25 -6.80
C ILE A 336 -16.72 11.69 -7.04
N ILE A 337 -16.11 12.63 -6.34
CA ILE A 337 -16.31 14.07 -6.48
C ILE A 337 -14.94 14.70 -6.75
N SER A 338 -14.52 14.74 -8.01
CA SER A 338 -13.10 14.97 -8.32
C SER A 338 -12.80 15.81 -9.56
N GLY A 339 -11.53 16.17 -9.73
CA GLY A 339 -11.02 16.69 -11.00
C GLY A 339 -11.50 18.10 -11.33
N ASN A 340 -11.01 19.10 -10.63
CA ASN A 340 -11.24 20.53 -10.88
C ASN A 340 -12.69 20.99 -10.71
N ASN A 341 -13.38 20.57 -9.64
CA ASN A 341 -14.55 21.33 -9.19
C ASN A 341 -14.10 22.48 -8.28
N GLN A 342 -14.95 23.49 -8.07
CA GLN A 342 -14.70 24.63 -7.17
C GLN A 342 -15.35 24.42 -5.80
N LEU A 343 -15.61 23.18 -5.41
CA LEU A 343 -16.23 22.83 -4.13
C LEU A 343 -15.36 23.31 -2.96
N SER A 344 -16.01 23.86 -1.94
CA SER A 344 -15.41 24.47 -0.77
C SER A 344 -15.92 23.82 0.54
N GLY A 345 -15.56 24.41 1.69
CA GLY A 345 -15.94 23.86 3.00
C GLY A 345 -15.09 22.66 3.39
N GLN A 346 -15.58 21.85 4.33
CA GLN A 346 -14.86 20.68 4.85
C GLN A 346 -15.37 19.38 4.20
N ILE A 347 -14.56 18.33 4.26
CA ILE A 347 -15.05 16.96 4.01
C ILE A 347 -16.00 16.62 5.18
N PRO A 348 -17.31 16.33 4.94
CA PRO A 348 -18.24 16.06 6.03
C PRO A 348 -17.91 14.77 6.78
N ALA A 349 -17.89 14.81 8.11
CA ALA A 349 -17.67 13.63 8.96
C ALA A 349 -18.72 12.53 8.73
N SER A 350 -19.94 12.91 8.35
CA SER A 350 -21.03 11.99 8.01
C SER A 350 -20.72 11.05 6.83
N ILE A 351 -19.72 11.35 6.00
CA ILE A 351 -19.22 10.38 5.00
C ILE A 351 -18.82 9.06 5.67
N GLY A 352 -18.32 9.10 6.91
CA GLY A 352 -17.98 7.90 7.68
C GLY A 352 -19.15 6.95 7.98
N ASN A 353 -20.40 7.38 7.78
CA ASN A 353 -21.58 6.53 7.94
C ASN A 353 -21.82 5.59 6.75
N LEU A 354 -21.14 5.81 5.62
CA LEU A 354 -21.33 5.06 4.37
C LEU A 354 -20.63 3.70 4.40
N THR A 355 -21.03 2.80 5.30
CA THR A 355 -20.30 1.54 5.57
C THR A 355 -20.20 0.58 4.38
N ASN A 356 -21.01 0.75 3.33
CA ASN A 356 -20.93 -0.01 2.08
C ASN A 356 -19.96 0.57 1.04
N LEU A 357 -19.37 1.74 1.32
CA LEU A 357 -18.51 2.46 0.38
C LEU A 357 -17.22 1.68 0.12
N GLN A 358 -16.90 1.51 -1.16
CA GLN A 358 -15.71 0.82 -1.67
C GLN A 358 -14.72 1.78 -2.30
N THR A 359 -15.19 2.89 -2.86
CA THR A 359 -14.35 3.91 -3.48
C THR A 359 -14.76 5.29 -2.98
N LEU A 360 -13.79 6.04 -2.45
CA LEU A 360 -13.92 7.44 -2.10
C LEU A 360 -12.83 8.25 -2.81
N ASN A 361 -13.23 9.16 -3.69
CA ASN A 361 -12.32 10.07 -4.36
C ASN A 361 -12.84 11.50 -4.24
N ILE A 362 -12.11 12.35 -3.50
CA ILE A 362 -12.41 13.79 -3.34
C ILE A 362 -11.25 14.64 -3.87
N SER A 363 -10.56 14.16 -4.91
CA SER A 363 -9.32 14.80 -5.39
C SER A 363 -9.57 16.05 -6.23
N SER A 364 -8.61 16.98 -6.22
CA SER A 364 -8.58 18.17 -7.08
C SER A 364 -9.79 19.10 -6.86
N ASN A 365 -10.14 19.35 -5.59
CA ASN A 365 -11.06 20.40 -5.19
C ASN A 365 -10.28 21.44 -4.37
N PRO A 366 -9.66 22.45 -5.01
CA PRO A 366 -8.69 23.33 -4.35
C PRO A 366 -9.27 24.16 -3.20
N ASN A 367 -10.59 24.38 -3.15
CA ASN A 367 -11.23 25.16 -2.10
C ASN A 367 -11.71 24.30 -0.91
N ILE A 368 -11.57 22.97 -0.96
CA ILE A 368 -11.82 22.11 0.21
C ILE A 368 -10.76 22.39 1.27
N SER A 369 -11.23 22.59 2.49
CA SER A 369 -10.48 23.01 3.67
C SER A 369 -10.79 22.10 4.87
N GLY A 370 -10.28 22.43 6.06
CA GLY A 370 -10.42 21.58 7.24
C GLY A 370 -9.56 20.32 7.15
N SER A 371 -9.80 19.35 8.03
CA SER A 371 -9.04 18.11 8.12
C SER A 371 -9.73 16.94 7.43
N ILE A 372 -8.96 15.87 7.19
CA ILE A 372 -9.53 14.55 6.89
C ILE A 372 -10.30 14.08 8.14
N PRO A 373 -11.61 13.82 8.07
CA PRO A 373 -12.40 13.38 9.24
C PRO A 373 -11.94 12.02 9.75
N VAL A 374 -11.91 11.85 11.09
CA VAL A 374 -11.52 10.58 11.72
C VAL A 374 -12.53 9.46 11.41
N GLU A 375 -13.78 9.83 11.17
CA GLU A 375 -14.90 8.95 10.85
C GLU A 375 -14.72 8.23 9.50
N ILE A 376 -13.84 8.71 8.61
CA ILE A 376 -13.46 7.96 7.39
C ILE A 376 -12.91 6.57 7.76
N GLY A 377 -12.31 6.41 8.95
CA GLY A 377 -11.87 5.12 9.46
C GLY A 377 -13.00 4.09 9.69
N ASN A 378 -14.26 4.51 9.71
CA ASN A 378 -15.42 3.62 9.87
C ASN A 378 -15.82 2.91 8.55
N LEU A 379 -15.22 3.30 7.42
CA LEU A 379 -15.53 2.76 6.09
C LEU A 379 -14.88 1.40 5.86
N ILE A 380 -15.23 0.39 6.66
CA ILE A 380 -14.58 -0.92 6.69
C ILE A 380 -14.58 -1.71 5.36
N ASN A 381 -15.42 -1.30 4.40
CA ASN A 381 -15.48 -1.88 3.05
C ASN A 381 -14.67 -1.10 1.99
N LEU A 382 -14.02 -0.01 2.38
CA LEU A 382 -13.29 0.86 1.47
C LEU A 382 -12.06 0.16 0.91
N LYS A 383 -11.93 0.19 -0.42
CA LYS A 383 -10.81 -0.35 -1.19
C LYS A 383 -9.90 0.76 -1.71
N ASN A 384 -10.48 1.89 -2.13
CA ASN A 384 -9.73 3.00 -2.69
C ASN A 384 -10.08 4.30 -1.97
N LEU A 385 -9.06 4.95 -1.42
CA LEU A 385 -9.14 6.28 -0.83
C LEU A 385 -8.18 7.22 -1.56
N THR A 386 -8.73 8.23 -2.24
CA THR A 386 -7.95 9.21 -3.00
C THR A 386 -8.38 10.62 -2.60
N ILE A 387 -7.46 11.35 -1.96
CA ILE A 387 -7.65 12.74 -1.54
C ILE A 387 -6.44 13.53 -2.05
N ASN A 388 -6.25 13.57 -3.37
CA ASN A 388 -5.11 14.23 -3.99
C ASN A 388 -5.42 15.69 -4.31
N SER A 389 -4.43 16.56 -4.33
CA SER A 389 -4.50 17.92 -4.88
C SER A 389 -5.58 18.81 -4.26
N ASN A 390 -5.82 18.70 -2.95
CA ASN A 390 -6.69 19.61 -2.21
C ASN A 390 -5.80 20.65 -1.51
N THR A 391 -5.53 21.77 -2.18
CA THR A 391 -4.50 22.75 -1.79
C THR A 391 -4.78 23.49 -0.48
N ASN A 392 -6.03 23.48 0.00
CA ASN A 392 -6.44 24.08 1.27
C ASN A 392 -6.72 23.07 2.39
N LEU A 393 -6.52 21.76 2.16
CA LEU A 393 -6.73 20.72 3.17
C LEU A 393 -5.66 20.80 4.27
N LEU A 394 -6.09 20.94 5.52
CA LEU A 394 -5.29 21.13 6.71
C LEU A 394 -5.21 19.85 7.56
N GLY A 395 -4.45 19.91 8.65
CA GLY A 395 -4.46 18.89 9.70
C GLY A 395 -3.48 17.75 9.45
N ILE A 396 -3.72 16.62 10.09
CA ILE A 396 -2.87 15.43 10.06
C ILE A 396 -3.57 14.27 9.34
N ILE A 397 -2.82 13.24 8.98
CA ILE A 397 -3.38 11.96 8.54
C ILE A 397 -4.00 11.26 9.76
N PRO A 398 -5.32 10.99 9.79
CA PRO A 398 -5.96 10.37 10.95
C PRO A 398 -5.47 8.94 11.17
N ALA A 399 -5.13 8.63 12.42
CA ALA A 399 -4.76 7.28 12.84
C ALA A 399 -5.87 6.24 12.55
N SER A 400 -7.12 6.66 12.57
CA SER A 400 -8.29 5.82 12.29
C SER A 400 -8.31 5.22 10.88
N LEU A 401 -7.56 5.77 9.91
CA LEU A 401 -7.46 5.18 8.56
C LEU A 401 -6.89 3.75 8.57
N THR A 402 -6.22 3.35 9.65
CA THR A 402 -5.72 1.98 9.85
C THR A 402 -6.82 0.94 10.07
N ASN A 403 -8.04 1.37 10.40
CA ASN A 403 -9.20 0.49 10.50
C ASN A 403 -9.68 -0.03 9.14
N LEU A 404 -9.20 0.56 8.03
CA LEU A 404 -9.60 0.24 6.66
C LEU A 404 -8.87 -1.01 6.15
N LYS A 405 -9.19 -2.18 6.72
CA LYS A 405 -8.50 -3.46 6.45
C LYS A 405 -8.60 -3.93 4.98
N LYS A 406 -9.64 -3.51 4.25
CA LYS A 406 -9.84 -3.83 2.82
C LYS A 406 -9.20 -2.81 1.86
N LEU A 407 -8.56 -1.77 2.39
CA LEU A 407 -7.98 -0.72 1.56
C LEU A 407 -6.84 -1.29 0.74
N THR A 408 -6.94 -1.16 -0.58
CA THR A 408 -5.92 -1.58 -1.56
C THR A 408 -5.08 -0.41 -2.03
N SER A 409 -5.63 0.81 -2.00
CA SER A 409 -4.94 2.03 -2.40
C SER A 409 -5.25 3.20 -1.47
N LEU A 410 -4.20 3.82 -0.94
CA LEU A 410 -4.24 5.08 -0.21
C LEU A 410 -3.39 6.12 -0.95
N GLU A 411 -4.04 7.16 -1.46
CA GLU A 411 -3.38 8.27 -2.15
C GLU A 411 -3.74 9.62 -1.52
N LEU A 412 -2.70 10.30 -1.01
CA LEU A 412 -2.73 11.61 -0.37
C LEU A 412 -1.62 12.49 -0.99
N ILE A 413 -1.72 12.74 -2.29
CA ILE A 413 -0.69 13.42 -3.09
C ILE A 413 -1.00 14.92 -3.18
N ALA A 414 0.01 15.78 -3.05
CA ALA A 414 -0.08 17.22 -3.32
C ALA A 414 -1.14 17.94 -2.45
N ASN A 415 -1.16 17.69 -1.14
CA ASN A 415 -1.93 18.45 -0.16
C ASN A 415 -0.96 19.30 0.69
N PRO A 416 -0.50 20.45 0.19
CA PRO A 416 0.65 21.18 0.75
C PRO A 416 0.47 21.70 2.17
N LYS A 417 -0.76 21.73 2.70
CA LYS A 417 -1.05 22.15 4.07
C LYS A 417 -1.36 20.98 5.03
N LEU A 418 -1.24 19.73 4.59
CA LEU A 418 -1.18 18.59 5.50
C LEU A 418 0.14 18.61 6.29
N THR A 419 0.06 18.24 7.56
CA THR A 419 1.15 18.32 8.54
C THR A 419 1.27 17.05 9.38
N GLY A 420 2.28 16.97 10.23
CA GLY A 420 2.46 15.90 11.20
C GLY A 420 3.18 14.68 10.64
N ASN A 421 3.12 13.57 11.37
CA ASN A 421 3.83 12.35 11.02
C ASN A 421 2.95 11.39 10.23
N ILE A 422 3.57 10.47 9.49
CA ILE A 422 2.88 9.27 9.00
C ILE A 422 2.52 8.42 10.25
N PRO A 423 1.25 8.01 10.44
CA PRO A 423 0.82 7.26 11.64
C PRO A 423 1.54 5.90 11.82
N ASP A 424 2.02 5.61 13.02
CA ASP A 424 2.78 4.39 13.35
C ASP A 424 1.89 3.19 13.75
N ILE A 425 1.04 2.72 12.84
CA ILE A 425 -0.02 1.76 13.18
C ILE A 425 -0.52 0.92 11.99
N PHE A 426 0.24 0.75 10.90
CA PHE A 426 -0.12 -0.06 9.71
C PHE A 426 -0.26 -1.59 9.97
N ASN A 427 -0.66 -2.00 11.17
CA ASN A 427 -0.63 -3.37 11.67
C ASN A 427 -1.64 -4.32 11.00
N ASN A 428 -2.72 -3.78 10.41
CA ASN A 428 -3.86 -4.57 9.94
C ASN A 428 -4.31 -4.26 8.49
N MET A 429 -3.56 -3.44 7.74
CA MET A 429 -3.91 -3.04 6.37
C MET A 429 -3.31 -4.00 5.33
N ASN A 430 -3.55 -5.30 5.52
CA ASN A 430 -2.88 -6.37 4.75
C ASN A 430 -3.19 -6.34 3.25
N SER A 431 -4.28 -5.68 2.84
CA SER A 431 -4.65 -5.50 1.43
C SER A 431 -3.98 -4.32 0.74
N LEU A 432 -3.33 -3.41 1.49
CA LEU A 432 -2.82 -2.16 0.94
C LEU A 432 -1.63 -2.43 0.02
N GLY A 433 -1.86 -2.28 -1.28
CA GLY A 433 -0.87 -2.50 -2.34
C GLY A 433 -0.20 -1.23 -2.83
N ILE A 434 -0.84 -0.08 -2.63
CA ILE A 434 -0.38 1.23 -3.09
C ILE A 434 -0.50 2.21 -1.93
N LEU A 435 0.64 2.78 -1.51
CA LEU A 435 0.71 3.85 -0.55
C LEU A 435 1.43 5.05 -1.19
N LYS A 436 0.70 6.13 -1.45
CA LYS A 436 1.25 7.36 -2.00
C LYS A 436 0.91 8.54 -1.12
N ILE A 437 1.90 9.02 -0.37
CA ILE A 437 1.82 10.22 0.46
C ILE A 437 2.95 11.13 -0.01
N SER A 438 2.76 11.82 -1.14
CA SER A 438 3.83 12.60 -1.77
C SER A 438 3.46 14.06 -1.97
N SER A 439 4.48 14.93 -2.03
CA SER A 439 4.30 16.37 -2.24
C SER A 439 3.48 17.03 -1.13
N ASN A 440 3.72 16.64 0.12
CA ASN A 440 3.13 17.25 1.33
C ASN A 440 4.25 17.80 2.23
N PRO A 441 4.80 19.00 1.97
CA PRO A 441 5.95 19.55 2.69
C PRO A 441 5.77 19.71 4.21
N GLY A 442 4.55 19.73 4.72
CA GLY A 442 4.29 19.75 6.17
C GLY A 442 4.41 18.39 6.85
N ILE A 443 4.43 17.27 6.10
CA ILE A 443 4.60 15.93 6.65
C ILE A 443 6.07 15.68 6.97
N ASN A 444 6.35 15.30 8.22
CA ASN A 444 7.70 15.14 8.76
C ASN A 444 7.81 13.89 9.66
N GLY A 445 8.91 13.78 10.42
CA GLY A 445 9.19 12.62 11.27
C GLY A 445 9.71 11.40 10.49
N PRO A 446 9.90 10.25 11.15
CA PRO A 446 10.42 9.04 10.53
C PRO A 446 9.38 8.32 9.66
N ILE A 447 9.86 7.51 8.71
CA ILE A 447 9.03 6.48 8.08
C ILE A 447 8.75 5.40 9.13
N PRO A 448 7.48 5.14 9.51
CA PRO A 448 7.19 4.18 10.56
C PRO A 448 7.64 2.76 10.18
N ALA A 449 8.26 2.05 11.11
CA ALA A 449 8.68 0.66 10.90
C ALA A 449 7.48 -0.26 10.58
N SER A 450 6.28 0.12 11.03
CA SER A 450 5.02 -0.56 10.72
C SER A 450 4.67 -0.59 9.22
N VAL A 451 5.25 0.28 8.36
CA VAL A 451 5.08 0.20 6.89
C VAL A 451 5.55 -1.17 6.35
N SER A 452 6.54 -1.80 7.00
CA SER A 452 7.00 -3.15 6.65
C SER A 452 6.00 -4.27 6.96
N ARG A 453 4.84 -3.96 7.56
CA ARG A 453 3.73 -4.91 7.78
C ARG A 453 2.70 -4.90 6.64
N LEU A 454 2.86 -4.00 5.67
CA LEU A 454 2.00 -3.94 4.49
C LEU A 454 2.42 -5.01 3.48
N PHE A 455 2.14 -6.28 3.76
CA PHE A 455 2.60 -7.42 2.93
C PHE A 455 2.11 -7.40 1.47
N SER A 456 1.04 -6.67 1.19
CA SER A 456 0.56 -6.46 -0.18
C SER A 456 1.24 -5.31 -0.92
N LEU A 457 2.01 -4.47 -0.20
CA LEU A 457 2.58 -3.24 -0.72
C LEU A 457 3.48 -3.54 -1.92
N SER A 458 3.14 -2.92 -3.03
CA SER A 458 3.85 -3.03 -4.30
C SER A 458 4.43 -1.70 -4.77
N TYR A 459 3.87 -0.60 -4.26
CA TYR A 459 4.24 0.76 -4.61
C TYR A 459 4.23 1.62 -3.36
N LEU A 460 5.40 2.14 -2.99
CA LEU A 460 5.58 3.13 -1.93
C LEU A 460 6.06 4.44 -2.55
N ASN A 461 5.25 5.50 -2.46
CA ASN A 461 5.64 6.85 -2.85
C ASN A 461 5.53 7.80 -1.66
N LEU A 462 6.67 8.29 -1.18
CA LEU A 462 6.80 9.27 -0.11
C LEU A 462 7.64 10.48 -0.55
N GLN A 463 7.74 10.74 -1.86
CA GLN A 463 8.59 11.82 -2.35
C GLN A 463 8.07 13.21 -1.96
N ASP A 464 8.97 14.20 -1.94
CA ASP A 464 8.65 15.62 -1.70
C ASP A 464 7.89 15.84 -0.38
N ASN A 465 8.43 15.29 0.71
CA ASN A 465 7.98 15.58 2.07
C ASN A 465 9.20 16.05 2.90
N ASN A 466 9.02 16.17 4.21
CA ASN A 466 10.07 16.57 5.15
C ASN A 466 10.44 15.40 6.09
N LEU A 467 10.43 14.16 5.59
CA LEU A 467 10.68 12.95 6.38
C LEU A 467 12.15 12.87 6.81
N THR A 468 12.40 12.35 8.00
CA THR A 468 13.73 12.29 8.65
C THR A 468 14.06 10.87 9.12
N GLY A 469 15.27 10.64 9.61
CA GLY A 469 15.67 9.35 10.18
C GLY A 469 15.95 8.29 9.12
N ASP A 470 15.75 7.03 9.49
CA ASP A 470 16.18 5.89 8.69
C ASP A 470 15.03 5.35 7.83
N VAL A 471 15.37 4.82 6.66
CA VAL A 471 14.45 3.97 5.91
C VAL A 471 14.41 2.60 6.62
N PRO A 472 13.24 2.09 7.04
CA PRO A 472 13.18 0.88 7.84
C PRO A 472 13.82 -0.34 7.15
N ASN A 473 14.82 -0.94 7.79
CA ASN A 473 15.51 -2.14 7.29
C ASN A 473 14.56 -3.29 6.97
N SER A 474 13.44 -3.38 7.67
CA SER A 474 12.40 -4.40 7.43
C SER A 474 11.68 -4.27 6.09
N LEU A 475 11.84 -3.18 5.32
CA LEU A 475 11.26 -3.05 3.98
C LEU A 475 11.83 -4.08 2.99
N ILE A 476 13.05 -4.60 3.22
CA ILE A 476 13.65 -5.64 2.39
C ILE A 476 12.76 -6.90 2.35
N ASN A 477 12.02 -7.16 3.43
CA ASN A 477 11.19 -8.36 3.60
C ASN A 477 9.84 -8.29 2.84
N LEU A 478 9.50 -7.17 2.20
CA LEU A 478 8.21 -7.02 1.50
C LEU A 478 8.29 -7.55 0.06
N ASP A 479 8.13 -8.86 -0.15
CA ASP A 479 8.35 -9.52 -1.47
C ASP A 479 7.59 -8.89 -2.66
N LYS A 480 6.42 -8.28 -2.42
CA LYS A 480 5.63 -7.63 -3.47
C LYS A 480 6.07 -6.21 -3.79
N LEU A 481 6.91 -5.59 -2.95
CA LEU A 481 7.39 -4.23 -3.12
C LEU A 481 8.29 -4.15 -4.34
N LYS A 482 7.86 -3.39 -5.35
CA LYS A 482 8.57 -3.23 -6.61
C LYS A 482 9.00 -1.80 -6.88
N ASN A 483 8.28 -0.82 -6.34
CA ASN A 483 8.54 0.59 -6.62
C ASN A 483 8.67 1.34 -5.30
N ILE A 484 9.83 1.96 -5.09
CA ILE A 484 10.11 2.82 -3.95
C ILE A 484 10.51 4.19 -4.50
N ASP A 485 9.75 5.21 -4.13
CA ASP A 485 10.07 6.61 -4.40
C ASP A 485 10.04 7.40 -3.09
N ILE A 486 11.23 7.73 -2.58
CA ILE A 486 11.42 8.47 -1.33
C ILE A 486 12.25 9.73 -1.56
N ARG A 487 12.32 10.22 -2.82
CA ARG A 487 13.16 11.35 -3.16
C ARG A 487 12.75 12.64 -2.45
N ASN A 488 13.67 13.61 -2.35
CA ASN A 488 13.42 14.93 -1.79
C ASN A 488 12.84 14.86 -0.36
N ASN A 489 13.63 14.29 0.56
CA ASN A 489 13.37 14.19 1.99
C ASN A 489 14.69 14.43 2.78
N HIS A 490 14.74 14.10 4.07
CA HIS A 490 15.90 14.24 4.94
C HIS A 490 16.33 12.89 5.57
N LEU A 491 16.22 11.79 4.81
CA LEU A 491 16.54 10.44 5.26
C LEU A 491 18.05 10.18 5.25
N GLN A 492 18.57 9.41 6.22
CA GLN A 492 20.01 9.29 6.47
C GLN A 492 20.59 7.87 6.31
N ASN A 493 19.81 6.80 6.48
CA ASN A 493 20.27 5.42 6.28
C ASN A 493 19.34 4.64 5.35
N LEU A 494 19.90 3.87 4.41
CA LEU A 494 19.16 3.07 3.42
C LEU A 494 19.42 1.56 3.63
N PRO A 495 18.36 0.72 3.62
CA PRO A 495 18.52 -0.73 3.67
C PRO A 495 19.29 -1.27 2.47
N ASP A 496 20.02 -2.36 2.69
CA ASP A 496 20.62 -3.13 1.60
C ASP A 496 19.55 -4.00 0.91
N PHE A 497 18.90 -3.44 -0.12
CA PHE A 497 17.94 -4.15 -0.95
C PHE A 497 18.59 -5.18 -1.88
N SER A 498 19.93 -5.30 -1.93
CA SER A 498 20.56 -6.41 -2.66
C SER A 498 20.30 -7.76 -2.00
N GLN A 499 19.96 -7.76 -0.69
CA GLN A 499 19.54 -8.94 0.05
C GLN A 499 18.12 -9.40 -0.28
N LYS A 500 17.39 -8.63 -1.11
CA LYS A 500 16.01 -8.95 -1.47
C LYS A 500 15.98 -10.08 -2.49
N SER A 501 15.08 -11.04 -2.27
CA SER A 501 14.84 -12.19 -3.17
C SER A 501 14.35 -11.79 -4.57
N VAL A 502 13.73 -10.61 -4.69
CA VAL A 502 13.14 -10.07 -5.93
C VAL A 502 13.68 -8.66 -6.17
N LEU A 503 14.16 -8.41 -7.39
CA LEU A 503 14.61 -7.08 -7.82
C LEU A 503 13.48 -6.05 -7.79
N LEU A 504 13.81 -4.83 -7.37
CA LEU A 504 12.93 -3.68 -7.52
C LEU A 504 12.82 -3.29 -9.00
N ASN A 505 11.66 -2.77 -9.41
CA ASN A 505 11.52 -2.09 -10.69
C ASN A 505 12.17 -0.70 -10.62
N THR A 506 11.84 0.06 -9.58
CA THR A 506 12.33 1.42 -9.37
C THR A 506 12.74 1.66 -7.93
N LEU A 507 13.89 2.30 -7.75
CA LEU A 507 14.37 2.83 -6.46
C LEU A 507 14.82 4.27 -6.69
N TYR A 508 14.06 5.23 -6.16
CA TYR A 508 14.38 6.65 -6.26
C TYR A 508 14.61 7.22 -4.86
N ILE A 509 15.86 7.63 -4.61
CA ILE A 509 16.36 8.05 -3.30
C ILE A 509 17.09 9.39 -3.36
N ASP A 510 17.12 10.05 -4.52
CA ASP A 510 17.77 11.34 -4.71
C ASP A 510 17.15 12.45 -3.83
N GLY A 511 17.91 13.50 -3.52
CA GLY A 511 17.47 14.58 -2.65
C GLY A 511 17.28 14.16 -1.19
N ASN A 512 18.08 13.22 -0.68
CA ASN A 512 18.15 12.83 0.74
C ASN A 512 19.56 13.08 1.31
N ALA A 513 19.90 12.47 2.44
CA ALA A 513 21.20 12.59 3.11
C ALA A 513 21.95 11.24 3.21
N PHE A 514 21.77 10.34 2.23
CA PHE A 514 22.46 9.05 2.19
C PHE A 514 23.94 9.21 1.79
N ASN A 515 24.82 8.42 2.43
CA ASN A 515 26.25 8.40 2.14
C ASN A 515 26.60 7.25 1.16
N PHE A 516 27.89 7.01 0.91
CA PHE A 516 28.30 5.96 -0.02
C PHE A 516 27.91 4.57 0.50
N SER A 517 28.21 4.22 1.75
CA SER A 517 27.90 2.89 2.31
C SER A 517 26.42 2.51 2.27
N ASP A 518 25.51 3.47 2.27
CA ASP A 518 24.06 3.22 2.12
C ASP A 518 23.70 2.80 0.68
N ILE A 519 24.35 3.42 -0.31
CA ILE A 519 23.98 3.34 -1.71
C ILE A 519 24.80 2.25 -2.44
N GLU A 520 26.04 2.01 -2.01
CA GLU A 520 26.95 1.02 -2.62
C GLU A 520 26.35 -0.40 -2.75
N PRO A 521 25.66 -0.94 -1.75
CA PRO A 521 25.08 -2.29 -1.86
C PRO A 521 23.94 -2.34 -2.89
N ASN A 522 23.27 -1.21 -3.10
CA ASN A 522 22.01 -1.14 -3.85
C ASN A 522 22.15 -0.94 -5.38
N ARG A 523 23.38 -0.93 -5.90
CA ARG A 523 23.70 -0.59 -7.32
C ARG A 523 22.94 -1.41 -8.35
N VAL A 524 22.67 -2.67 -8.03
CA VAL A 524 22.01 -3.64 -8.93
C VAL A 524 20.66 -4.09 -8.39
N SER A 525 20.15 -3.46 -7.32
CA SER A 525 18.94 -3.88 -6.63
C SER A 525 17.64 -3.42 -7.33
N ALA A 526 17.75 -2.58 -8.36
CA ALA A 526 16.62 -2.05 -9.11
C ALA A 526 16.89 -1.93 -10.62
N GLY A 527 15.86 -2.11 -11.45
CA GLY A 527 15.93 -1.85 -12.90
C GLY A 527 16.17 -0.37 -13.24
N TYR A 528 15.59 0.54 -12.45
CA TYR A 528 15.84 1.97 -12.51
C TYR A 528 16.25 2.48 -11.12
N PHE A 529 17.46 3.03 -11.01
CA PHE A 529 18.00 3.53 -9.75
C PHE A 529 18.43 4.99 -9.87
N GLN A 530 17.78 5.89 -9.13
CA GLN A 530 18.15 7.31 -9.04
C GLN A 530 18.60 7.62 -7.62
N TYR A 531 19.84 8.09 -7.48
CA TYR A 531 20.49 8.28 -6.19
C TYR A 531 21.23 9.61 -6.06
N THR A 532 21.11 10.51 -7.04
CA THR A 532 21.80 11.81 -7.04
C THR A 532 20.82 12.94 -7.38
N PRO A 533 20.89 14.10 -6.70
CA PRO A 533 21.87 14.50 -5.68
C PRO A 533 21.63 13.86 -4.31
N GLN A 534 22.59 14.02 -3.39
CA GLN A 534 22.42 13.82 -1.95
C GLN A 534 22.98 15.06 -1.22
N ASP A 535 22.55 15.27 0.02
CA ASP A 535 23.01 16.37 0.86
C ASP A 535 24.49 16.18 1.26
N SER A 536 25.11 17.26 1.74
CA SER A 536 26.49 17.21 2.21
C SER A 536 26.62 16.37 3.47
N ILE A 537 27.70 15.61 3.54
CA ILE A 537 27.97 14.63 4.60
C ILE A 537 28.78 15.22 5.76
N GLY A 538 28.60 14.63 6.94
CA GLY A 538 29.21 15.08 8.19
C GLY A 538 28.56 16.34 8.74
N THR A 539 29.14 16.88 9.81
CA THR A 539 28.71 18.14 10.44
C THR A 539 29.72 19.25 10.18
N ALA A 540 29.28 20.51 10.23
CA ALA A 540 30.22 21.62 10.21
C ALA A 540 31.04 21.61 11.51
N GLN A 541 32.35 21.77 11.41
CA GLN A 541 33.28 21.66 12.54
C GLN A 541 34.23 22.85 12.58
N ILE A 542 34.57 23.31 13.78
CA ILE A 542 35.71 24.21 14.00
C ILE A 542 36.89 23.35 14.46
N VAL A 543 38.03 23.52 13.80
CA VAL A 543 39.27 22.77 14.07
C VAL A 543 40.33 23.73 14.56
N PHE A 544 40.98 23.40 15.67
CA PHE A 544 42.02 24.25 16.26
C PHE A 544 43.41 23.66 15.99
N GLY A 545 44.38 24.50 15.58
CA GLY A 545 45.74 24.08 15.31
C GLY A 545 46.79 25.06 15.85
N GLN A 546 47.84 24.56 16.47
CA GLN A 546 48.93 25.42 16.97
C GLN A 546 49.92 25.77 15.86
N LEU A 547 50.45 27.00 15.88
CA LEU A 547 51.56 27.43 15.01
C LEU A 547 52.73 26.42 15.04
N ASN A 548 53.29 26.14 13.86
CA ASN A 548 54.39 25.21 13.60
C ASN A 548 54.11 23.71 13.89
N ASN A 549 52.92 23.36 14.36
CA ASN A 549 52.52 21.97 14.55
C ASN A 549 51.73 21.44 13.35
N SER A 550 51.26 20.18 13.45
CA SER A 550 50.34 19.58 12.50
C SER A 550 48.92 19.48 13.04
N VAL A 551 47.93 19.45 12.14
CA VAL A 551 46.51 19.18 12.45
C VAL A 551 45.92 18.27 11.40
N GLN A 552 44.96 17.44 11.81
CA GLN A 552 44.23 16.54 10.92
C GLN A 552 42.75 16.89 10.86
N MET A 553 42.20 16.92 9.64
CA MET A 553 40.77 16.95 9.38
C MET A 553 40.37 15.61 8.77
N LYS A 554 39.40 14.93 9.37
CA LYS A 554 39.01 13.58 8.98
C LYS A 554 37.56 13.58 8.54
N LEU A 555 37.29 12.92 7.42
CA LEU A 555 35.95 12.75 6.89
C LEU A 555 35.62 11.27 6.76
N PHE A 556 34.62 10.82 7.50
CA PHE A 556 34.08 9.47 7.37
C PHE A 556 32.89 9.49 6.41
N THR A 557 32.93 8.65 5.37
CA THR A 557 31.90 8.63 4.31
C THR A 557 31.33 7.24 4.06
N GLY A 558 31.88 6.22 4.73
CA GLY A 558 31.61 4.79 4.46
C GLY A 558 31.91 4.35 3.02
N GLY A 559 31.90 3.05 2.74
CA GLY A 559 32.07 2.50 1.38
C GLY A 559 33.52 2.29 0.92
N HIS A 560 33.69 1.43 -0.08
CA HIS A 560 34.99 0.82 -0.44
C HIS A 560 35.73 1.51 -1.60
N TYR A 561 35.05 2.34 -2.40
CA TYR A 561 35.58 2.84 -3.67
C TYR A 561 35.65 4.37 -3.76
N ASN A 562 35.86 5.02 -2.62
CA ASN A 562 35.89 6.47 -2.52
C ASN A 562 37.23 7.05 -2.95
N THR A 563 37.15 8.22 -3.58
CA THR A 563 38.27 9.08 -3.91
C THR A 563 38.00 10.46 -3.33
N TYR A 564 38.99 11.02 -2.65
CA TYR A 564 38.85 12.26 -1.91
C TYR A 564 39.63 13.37 -2.61
N GLN A 565 39.18 14.60 -2.45
CA GLN A 565 39.94 15.79 -2.81
C GLN A 565 39.58 16.93 -1.86
N TRP A 566 40.58 17.41 -1.12
CA TRP A 566 40.40 18.54 -0.21
C TRP A 566 40.61 19.90 -0.87
N TYR A 567 39.87 20.88 -0.38
CA TYR A 567 39.87 22.26 -0.81
C TYR A 567 40.08 23.20 0.38
N LYS A 568 40.76 24.33 0.14
CA LYS A 568 40.78 25.49 1.03
C LYS A 568 40.14 26.67 0.31
N GLY A 569 39.06 27.21 0.85
CA GLY A 569 38.20 28.12 0.09
C GLY A 569 37.78 27.43 -1.22
N ASN A 570 38.07 28.01 -2.38
CA ASN A 570 37.78 27.41 -3.68
C ASN A 570 39.00 26.72 -4.34
N SER A 571 40.15 26.66 -3.66
CA SER A 571 41.41 26.17 -4.23
C SER A 571 41.67 24.72 -3.84
N ILE A 572 42.10 23.90 -4.81
CA ILE A 572 42.52 22.50 -4.60
C ILE A 572 43.79 22.47 -3.75
N ILE A 573 43.81 21.61 -2.74
CA ILE A 573 45.04 21.26 -2.01
C ILE A 573 45.70 20.09 -2.75
N SER A 574 46.78 20.38 -3.47
CA SER A 574 47.48 19.38 -4.30
C SER A 574 47.93 18.18 -3.46
N GLY A 575 47.66 16.96 -3.94
CA GLY A 575 48.03 15.71 -3.28
C GLY A 575 47.15 15.30 -2.08
N ALA A 576 46.20 16.14 -1.64
CA ALA A 576 45.31 15.81 -0.53
C ALA A 576 44.13 14.94 -0.98
N THR A 577 44.42 13.66 -1.26
CA THR A 577 43.48 12.68 -1.84
C THR A 577 43.02 11.58 -0.88
N SER A 578 43.33 11.73 0.42
CA SER A 578 42.91 10.83 1.48
C SER A 578 41.64 11.34 2.20
N SER A 579 40.93 10.44 2.89
CA SER A 579 39.85 10.79 3.83
C SER A 579 40.34 11.63 5.01
N ILE A 580 41.67 11.69 5.21
CA ILE A 580 42.34 12.50 6.22
C ILE A 580 43.22 13.55 5.54
N LEU A 581 42.91 14.83 5.77
CA LEU A 581 43.80 15.94 5.42
C LEU A 581 44.73 16.24 6.59
N THR A 582 46.03 16.04 6.41
CA THR A 582 47.06 16.46 7.37
C THR A 582 47.71 17.76 6.88
N LEU A 583 47.64 18.81 7.68
CA LEU A 583 48.39 20.05 7.45
C LEU A 583 49.57 20.07 8.41
N ASN A 584 50.80 20.14 7.89
CA ASN A 584 52.03 20.24 8.68
C ASN A 584 52.52 21.69 8.73
N ASN A 585 53.33 22.02 9.75
CA ASN A 585 53.97 23.33 9.92
C ASN A 585 52.97 24.49 9.78
N LEU A 586 51.91 24.46 10.58
CA LEU A 586 50.83 25.45 10.52
C LEU A 586 51.36 26.89 10.65
N SER A 587 50.85 27.78 9.81
CA SER A 587 51.10 29.22 9.88
C SER A 587 49.78 29.99 9.95
N LEU A 588 49.81 31.30 10.21
CA LEU A 588 48.59 32.12 10.17
C LEU A 588 47.89 32.09 8.80
N SER A 589 48.65 31.87 7.72
CA SER A 589 48.07 31.70 6.38
C SER A 589 47.38 30.33 6.20
N SER A 590 47.56 29.38 7.12
CA SER A 590 46.86 28.10 7.16
C SER A 590 45.40 28.26 7.64
N GLN A 591 45.06 29.28 8.42
CA GLN A 591 43.67 29.55 8.84
C GLN A 591 42.70 29.67 7.65
N GLY A 592 41.48 29.17 7.80
CA GLY A 592 40.43 29.28 6.78
C GLY A 592 39.44 28.12 6.77
N ASN A 593 38.55 28.12 5.77
CA ASN A 593 37.54 27.08 5.59
C ASN A 593 38.03 26.00 4.62
N TYR A 594 37.83 24.76 5.03
CA TYR A 594 38.18 23.55 4.31
C TYR A 594 36.93 22.72 4.07
N TYR A 595 36.90 22.00 2.95
CA TYR A 595 35.91 20.97 2.70
C TYR A 595 36.53 19.90 1.78
N CYS A 596 35.93 18.72 1.80
CA CYS A 596 36.33 17.62 0.94
C CYS A 596 35.24 17.36 -0.09
N ARG A 597 35.64 17.13 -1.33
CA ARG A 597 34.79 16.53 -2.37
C ARG A 597 35.11 15.05 -2.44
N VAL A 598 34.09 14.22 -2.38
CA VAL A 598 34.21 12.76 -2.42
C VAL A 598 33.45 12.23 -3.62
N LYS A 599 34.13 11.41 -4.42
CA LYS A 599 33.56 10.68 -5.56
C LYS A 599 33.73 9.19 -5.32
N ASN A 600 32.86 8.38 -5.90
CA ASN A 600 32.95 6.93 -5.80
C ASN A 600 33.00 6.33 -7.20
N THR A 601 34.00 5.50 -7.49
CA THR A 601 34.19 4.96 -8.84
C THR A 601 33.07 4.01 -9.24
N SER A 602 32.41 3.40 -8.26
CA SER A 602 31.30 2.48 -8.47
C SER A 602 29.92 3.20 -8.48
N LEU A 603 29.84 4.46 -8.04
CA LEU A 603 28.67 5.37 -8.19
C LEU A 603 29.09 6.64 -8.97
N PRO A 604 29.39 6.53 -10.27
CA PRO A 604 30.08 7.59 -11.01
C PRO A 604 29.30 8.91 -11.09
N SER A 605 27.97 8.86 -10.93
CA SER A 605 27.10 10.04 -10.99
C SER A 605 26.97 10.78 -9.66
N LEU A 606 27.37 10.19 -8.53
CA LEU A 606 27.26 10.82 -7.21
C LEU A 606 28.56 11.52 -6.83
N THR A 607 28.43 12.78 -6.43
CA THR A 607 29.51 13.54 -5.79
C THR A 607 28.98 14.07 -4.46
N LEU A 608 29.63 13.67 -3.37
CA LEU A 608 29.32 14.17 -2.03
C LEU A 608 30.32 15.27 -1.65
N PHE A 609 29.85 16.23 -0.88
CA PHE A 609 30.69 17.25 -0.27
C PHE A 609 30.63 17.10 1.23
N SER A 610 31.74 17.28 1.93
CA SER A 610 31.69 17.44 3.37
C SER A 610 31.03 18.76 3.72
N ARG A 611 30.42 18.84 4.91
CA ARG A 611 30.25 20.13 5.58
C ARG A 611 31.62 20.79 5.86
N LYS A 612 31.59 22.08 6.16
CA LYS A 612 32.80 22.90 6.29
C LYS A 612 33.58 22.59 7.57
N PHE A 613 34.90 22.52 7.45
CA PHE A 613 35.85 22.55 8.56
C PHE A 613 36.50 23.94 8.62
N SER A 614 36.32 24.67 9.72
CA SER A 614 36.91 26.00 9.92
C SER A 614 38.15 25.90 10.79
N LEU A 615 39.34 25.99 10.19
CA LEU A 615 40.61 25.94 10.90
C LEU A 615 40.95 27.29 11.52
N VAL A 616 41.14 27.32 12.84
CA VAL A 616 41.66 28.45 13.61
C VAL A 616 43.09 28.14 14.04
N VAL A 617 44.03 29.06 13.77
CA VAL A 617 45.45 28.89 14.11
C VAL A 617 45.90 29.93 15.12
N ASP A 618 46.49 29.49 16.24
CA ASP A 618 47.03 30.38 17.27
C ASP A 618 48.36 29.82 17.83
N PRO A 619 49.35 30.67 18.16
CA PRO A 619 50.59 30.22 18.80
C PRO A 619 50.39 29.61 20.20
N SER A 620 49.32 29.99 20.92
CA SER A 620 49.06 29.56 22.29
C SER A 620 48.04 28.42 22.35
N GLN A 621 48.48 27.22 22.75
CA GLN A 621 47.57 26.09 23.00
C GLN A 621 46.54 26.40 24.10
N ARG A 622 46.92 27.17 25.14
CA ARG A 622 46.00 27.62 26.19
C ARG A 622 44.86 28.46 25.63
N LYS A 623 45.14 29.28 24.62
CA LYS A 623 44.12 30.10 23.95
C LYS A 623 43.20 29.25 23.06
N LEU A 624 43.73 28.22 22.41
CA LEU A 624 42.91 27.25 21.66
C LEU A 624 41.97 26.47 22.58
N ASP A 625 42.45 26.01 23.74
CA ASP A 625 41.60 25.37 24.76
C ASP A 625 40.48 26.33 25.22
N SER A 626 40.79 27.62 25.44
CA SER A 626 39.80 28.64 25.80
C SER A 626 38.73 28.85 24.73
N LEU A 627 39.12 28.88 23.45
CA LEU A 627 38.17 29.01 22.34
C LEU A 627 37.25 27.78 22.22
N ALA A 628 37.80 26.57 22.41
CA ALA A 628 37.02 25.35 22.42
C ALA A 628 35.97 25.36 23.54
N LEU A 629 36.37 25.73 24.76
CA LEU A 629 35.45 25.83 25.90
C LEU A 629 34.35 26.88 25.71
N GLN A 630 34.65 28.03 25.08
CA GLN A 630 33.64 29.05 24.74
C GLN A 630 32.58 28.52 23.76
N ILE A 631 33.00 27.70 22.78
CA ILE A 631 32.09 27.07 21.84
C ILE A 631 31.23 26.01 22.53
N ILE A 632 31.83 25.17 23.37
CA ILE A 632 31.13 24.15 24.17
C ILE A 632 30.06 24.84 25.03
N TYR A 633 30.48 25.88 25.77
CA TYR A 633 29.59 26.71 26.58
C TYR A 633 28.43 27.26 25.75
N THR A 634 28.68 27.83 24.58
CA THR A 634 27.62 28.40 23.75
C THR A 634 26.67 27.34 23.18
N LYS A 635 27.20 26.23 22.64
CA LYS A 635 26.41 25.18 21.97
C LYS A 635 25.56 24.36 22.93
N MET A 636 25.97 24.28 24.19
CA MET A 636 25.29 23.47 25.20
C MET A 636 24.47 24.31 26.19
N ASP A 637 24.08 25.51 25.75
CA ASP A 637 23.26 26.46 26.52
C ASP A 637 23.88 26.94 27.85
N GLY A 638 25.16 27.28 27.79
CA GLY A 638 26.03 27.65 28.90
C GLY A 638 25.50 28.73 29.83
N MET A 639 24.76 29.69 29.29
CA MET A 639 24.17 30.77 30.09
C MET A 639 23.16 30.26 31.13
N ASN A 640 22.58 29.08 30.89
CA ASN A 640 21.61 28.44 31.76
C ASN A 640 22.21 27.31 32.61
N TRP A 641 23.54 27.12 32.56
CA TRP A 641 24.19 26.13 33.41
C TRP A 641 24.10 26.51 34.89
N THR A 642 24.11 25.51 35.75
CA THR A 642 24.40 25.73 37.18
C THR A 642 25.86 26.21 37.32
N ASN A 643 26.06 27.41 37.87
CA ASN A 643 27.34 28.14 37.89
C ASN A 643 27.91 28.43 36.48
N PRO A 644 27.28 29.35 35.71
CA PRO A 644 27.72 29.67 34.37
C PRO A 644 29.14 30.25 34.37
N TRP A 645 29.91 29.89 33.35
CA TRP A 645 31.30 30.30 33.22
C TRP A 645 31.46 31.78 32.86
N ASP A 646 32.47 32.41 33.47
CA ASP A 646 32.90 33.77 33.15
C ASP A 646 34.34 33.73 32.60
N PHE A 647 34.46 33.72 31.27
CA PHE A 647 35.75 33.65 30.59
C PHE A 647 36.64 34.88 30.82
N SER A 648 36.12 36.00 31.35
CA SER A 648 36.93 37.19 31.66
C SER A 648 37.91 36.96 32.81
N LYS A 649 37.62 35.99 33.68
CA LYS A 649 38.44 35.63 34.83
C LYS A 649 39.54 34.61 34.50
N GLY A 650 39.59 34.11 33.27
CA GLY A 650 40.57 33.15 32.79
C GLY A 650 40.22 31.69 33.10
N LEU A 651 40.89 30.75 32.41
CA LEU A 651 40.57 29.32 32.47
C LEU A 651 40.69 28.70 33.87
N ASP A 652 41.60 29.21 34.68
CA ASP A 652 41.91 28.70 36.02
C ASP A 652 40.75 28.91 37.00
N SER A 653 39.81 29.78 36.64
CA SER A 653 38.63 30.14 37.44
C SER A 653 37.35 29.46 36.98
N LEU A 654 37.40 28.70 35.88
CA LEU A 654 36.22 28.03 35.34
C LEU A 654 35.91 26.79 36.16
N ASP A 655 34.75 26.79 36.81
CA ASP A 655 34.28 25.67 37.63
C ASP A 655 34.22 24.37 36.82
N GLY A 656 34.80 23.29 37.33
CA GLY A 656 34.91 22.00 36.64
C GLY A 656 36.00 21.89 35.56
N VAL A 657 36.89 22.89 35.42
CA VAL A 657 38.06 22.82 34.52
C VAL A 657 39.34 22.69 35.35
N SER A 658 40.16 21.69 35.05
CA SER A 658 41.51 21.55 35.65
C SER A 658 42.60 21.69 34.61
N LEU A 659 43.66 22.41 34.96
CA LEU A 659 44.82 22.62 34.08
C LEU A 659 46.08 21.90 34.57
N SER A 660 46.88 21.42 33.63
CA SER A 660 48.27 21.00 33.86
C SER A 660 49.14 21.52 32.72
N ASN A 661 50.33 22.05 33.04
CA ASN A 661 51.21 22.70 32.07
C ASN A 661 50.49 23.74 31.17
N ASN A 662 49.57 24.52 31.76
CA ASN A 662 48.72 25.50 31.06
C ASN A 662 47.76 24.92 29.99
N ARG A 663 47.47 23.62 30.02
CA ARG A 663 46.50 22.93 29.15
C ARG A 663 45.34 22.37 29.95
N VAL A 664 44.16 22.31 29.35
CA VAL A 664 42.98 21.67 29.95
C VAL A 664 43.19 20.16 29.96
N VAL A 665 43.24 19.57 31.14
CA VAL A 665 43.46 18.12 31.34
C VAL A 665 42.25 17.40 31.95
N SER A 666 41.38 18.09 32.69
CA SER A 666 40.11 17.52 33.13
C SER A 666 38.97 18.51 32.89
N LEU A 667 37.86 17.98 32.39
CA LEU A 667 36.61 18.70 32.16
C LEU A 667 35.47 17.90 32.82
N ASN A 668 35.02 18.40 33.97
CA ASN A 668 33.92 17.84 34.73
C ASN A 668 32.74 18.81 34.73
N LEU A 669 31.70 18.49 33.96
CA LEU A 669 30.44 19.23 33.81
C LEU A 669 29.23 18.44 34.33
N ASN A 670 29.43 17.66 35.39
CA ASN A 670 28.35 16.85 35.96
C ASN A 670 27.19 17.72 36.50
N ASN A 671 25.95 17.26 36.29
CA ASN A 671 24.73 17.86 36.83
C ASN A 671 24.61 19.38 36.61
N ARG A 672 25.09 19.89 35.47
CA ARG A 672 25.10 21.33 35.17
C ARG A 672 23.88 21.81 34.39
N GLY A 673 23.01 20.91 33.95
CA GLY A 673 21.86 21.25 33.10
C GLY A 673 22.26 21.43 31.64
N LEU A 674 23.25 20.65 31.17
CA LEU A 674 23.67 20.68 29.78
C LEU A 674 22.49 20.35 28.84
N ASN A 675 22.32 21.15 27.79
CA ASN A 675 21.21 21.03 26.84
C ASN A 675 21.75 20.91 25.40
N GLY A 676 21.18 20.02 24.60
CA GLY A 676 21.56 19.81 23.20
C GLY A 676 22.50 18.62 23.04
N ALA A 677 23.31 18.62 21.97
CA ALA A 677 24.21 17.51 21.65
C ALA A 677 25.66 17.81 22.03
N ILE A 678 26.46 16.76 22.29
CA ILE A 678 27.90 16.88 22.55
C ILE A 678 28.59 17.52 21.33
N PRO A 679 29.23 18.69 21.46
CA PRO A 679 29.86 19.37 20.33
C PRO A 679 31.10 18.65 19.81
N ALA A 680 31.25 18.58 18.48
CA ALA A 680 32.44 18.01 17.85
C ALA A 680 33.73 18.76 18.21
N GLU A 681 33.65 20.05 18.56
CA GLU A 681 34.79 20.88 18.96
C GLU A 681 35.44 20.44 20.27
N LEU A 682 34.74 19.64 21.09
CA LEU A 682 35.25 19.10 22.35
C LEU A 682 36.56 18.32 22.17
N VAL A 683 36.71 17.67 21.00
CA VAL A 683 37.92 16.89 20.64
C VAL A 683 39.19 17.74 20.54
N SER A 684 39.05 19.07 20.54
CA SER A 684 40.16 20.02 20.44
C SER A 684 40.91 20.18 21.76
N LEU A 685 40.33 19.74 22.88
CA LEU A 685 40.98 19.66 24.18
C LEU A 685 41.94 18.47 24.19
N SER A 686 43.00 18.54 23.39
CA SER A 686 43.88 17.39 23.08
C SER A 686 44.69 16.84 24.26
N ALA A 687 44.80 17.60 25.35
CA ALA A 687 45.47 17.18 26.58
C ALA A 687 44.51 16.56 27.60
N LEU A 688 43.22 16.39 27.26
CA LEU A 688 42.19 15.92 28.17
C LEU A 688 42.45 14.46 28.57
N THR A 689 42.62 14.24 29.87
CA THR A 689 42.73 12.95 30.53
C THR A 689 41.42 12.51 31.17
N GLU A 690 40.51 13.43 31.47
CA GLU A 690 39.22 13.12 32.09
C GLU A 690 38.09 13.97 31.48
N LEU A 691 37.02 13.31 31.05
CA LEU A 691 35.79 13.94 30.58
C LEU A 691 34.59 13.36 31.34
N ILE A 692 33.90 14.20 32.10
CA ILE A 692 32.73 13.81 32.90
C ILE A 692 31.56 14.73 32.53
N LEU A 693 30.53 14.19 31.88
CA LEU A 693 29.31 14.90 31.47
C LEU A 693 28.04 14.30 32.10
N THR A 694 28.20 13.58 33.19
CA THR A 694 27.17 12.88 33.96
C THR A 694 25.94 13.72 34.31
N GLY A 695 24.75 13.10 34.29
CA GLY A 695 23.59 13.60 35.02
C GLY A 695 22.97 14.84 34.40
N ASN A 696 22.95 14.94 33.07
CA ASN A 696 22.37 16.05 32.34
C ASN A 696 21.17 15.57 31.50
N PRO A 697 19.93 15.61 32.04
CA PRO A 697 18.77 14.99 31.40
C PRO A 697 18.32 15.65 30.09
N SER A 698 18.90 16.78 29.69
CA SER A 698 18.65 17.43 28.39
C SER A 698 19.79 17.25 27.39
N LEU A 699 20.88 16.58 27.78
CA LEU A 699 21.97 16.21 26.89
C LEU A 699 21.54 15.00 26.04
N ASN A 700 21.35 15.23 24.74
CA ASN A 700 20.78 14.29 23.79
C ASN A 700 21.63 14.16 22.51
N GLY A 701 21.10 13.50 21.49
CA GLY A 701 21.80 13.28 20.23
C GLY A 701 22.81 12.14 20.30
N LEU A 702 23.75 12.11 19.35
CA LEU A 702 24.73 11.04 19.19
C LEU A 702 25.99 11.31 20.00
N ILE A 703 26.69 10.25 20.41
CA ILE A 703 28.10 10.34 20.84
C ILE A 703 28.95 10.66 19.59
N PRO A 704 29.67 11.79 19.53
CA PRO A 704 30.44 12.13 18.34
C PRO A 704 31.61 11.15 18.13
N ALA A 705 31.72 10.59 16.93
CA ALA A 705 32.83 9.70 16.56
C ALA A 705 34.23 10.31 16.83
N GLY A 706 34.34 11.64 16.75
CA GLY A 706 35.59 12.34 17.05
C GLY A 706 36.10 12.18 18.48
N ILE A 707 35.27 11.70 19.42
CA ILE A 707 35.69 11.45 20.81
C ILE A 707 36.90 10.51 20.88
N GLY A 708 37.02 9.57 19.93
CA GLY A 708 38.16 8.67 19.79
C GLY A 708 39.51 9.35 19.48
N PHE A 709 39.53 10.67 19.19
CA PHE A 709 40.78 11.42 18.98
C PHE A 709 41.38 11.99 20.26
N LEU A 710 40.69 11.91 21.39
CA LEU A 710 41.19 12.30 22.70
C LEU A 710 42.16 11.23 23.23
N SER A 711 43.29 11.04 22.56
CA SER A 711 44.25 9.95 22.84
C SER A 711 44.86 9.97 24.24
N GLN A 712 44.72 11.07 24.99
CA GLN A 712 45.18 11.20 26.37
C GLN A 712 44.11 10.79 27.40
N LEU A 713 42.89 10.46 26.97
CA LEU A 713 41.76 10.22 27.85
C LEU A 713 41.96 8.91 28.63
N ILE A 714 41.85 9.03 29.95
CA ILE A 714 41.97 7.98 30.96
C ILE A 714 40.57 7.63 31.50
N ARG A 715 39.67 8.61 31.60
CA ARG A 715 38.31 8.44 32.09
C ARG A 715 37.30 9.15 31.20
N LEU A 716 36.28 8.42 30.76
CA LEU A 716 35.14 8.93 30.01
C LEU A 716 33.85 8.54 30.70
N ASP A 717 33.14 9.53 31.26
CA ASP A 717 31.88 9.34 31.94
C ASP A 717 30.77 10.17 31.27
N LEU A 718 29.82 9.48 30.64
CA LEU A 718 28.64 10.03 29.98
C LEU A 718 27.32 9.51 30.58
N HIS A 719 27.34 9.01 31.83
CA HIS A 719 26.18 8.36 32.41
C HIS A 719 25.00 9.30 32.70
N ALA A 720 23.80 8.72 32.78
CA ALA A 720 22.56 9.44 33.15
C ALA A 720 22.27 10.65 32.25
N ASN A 721 22.16 10.39 30.94
CA ASN A 721 21.83 11.37 29.90
C ASN A 721 20.73 10.82 28.96
N GLN A 722 20.38 11.56 27.89
CA GLN A 722 19.44 11.13 26.84
C GLN A 722 20.15 10.83 25.51
N LEU A 723 21.42 10.39 25.56
CA LEU A 723 22.19 10.07 24.36
C LEU A 723 21.57 8.88 23.63
N SER A 724 21.57 8.92 22.31
CA SER A 724 20.87 7.97 21.43
C SER A 724 21.75 7.54 20.26
N GLY A 725 21.24 6.61 19.44
CA GLY A 725 22.00 6.03 18.32
C GLY A 725 22.98 4.95 18.79
N GLN A 726 23.98 4.66 17.97
CA GLN A 726 24.96 3.60 18.21
C GLN A 726 26.19 4.11 18.97
N ILE A 727 26.87 3.20 19.69
CA ILE A 727 28.20 3.46 20.23
C ILE A 727 29.19 3.57 19.04
N PRO A 728 29.91 4.70 18.88
CA PRO A 728 30.83 4.88 17.75
C PRO A 728 32.04 3.94 17.86
N VAL A 729 32.42 3.32 16.74
CA VAL A 729 33.54 2.37 16.67
C VAL A 729 34.88 3.02 17.06
N GLU A 730 35.01 4.34 16.86
CA GLU A 730 36.18 5.14 17.16
C GLU A 730 36.54 5.19 18.65
N ILE A 731 35.59 4.90 19.56
CA ILE A 731 35.88 4.77 21.01
C ILE A 731 37.02 3.80 21.26
N GLY A 732 37.14 2.74 20.46
CA GLY A 732 38.23 1.77 20.55
C GLY A 732 39.64 2.33 20.26
N SER A 733 39.77 3.61 19.88
CA SER A 733 41.07 4.28 19.67
C SER A 733 41.65 4.90 20.95
N LEU A 734 40.90 4.93 22.05
CA LEU A 734 41.27 5.54 23.33
C LEU A 734 42.18 4.62 24.15
N SER A 735 43.39 4.35 23.67
CA SER A 735 44.28 3.31 24.22
C SER A 735 44.70 3.51 25.69
N LEU A 736 44.59 4.72 26.24
CA LEU A 736 44.89 5.02 27.64
C LEU A 736 43.67 4.91 28.57
N LEU A 737 42.48 4.65 28.02
CA LEU A 737 41.24 4.65 28.78
C LEU A 737 41.22 3.51 29.82
N THR A 738 40.91 3.86 31.06
CA THR A 738 40.80 2.97 32.22
C THR A 738 39.36 2.83 32.69
N GLU A 739 38.51 3.83 32.44
CA GLU A 739 37.10 3.83 32.83
C GLU A 739 36.24 4.39 31.68
N LEU A 740 35.24 3.61 31.29
CA LEU A 740 34.23 3.99 30.30
C LEU A 740 32.85 3.77 30.89
N ASP A 741 32.11 4.86 31.12
CA ASP A 741 30.74 4.83 31.58
C ASP A 741 29.78 5.45 30.56
N LEU A 742 28.93 4.61 29.98
CA LEU A 742 27.86 4.97 29.04
C LEU A 742 26.47 4.58 29.57
N SER A 743 26.38 4.24 30.86
CA SER A 743 25.17 3.71 31.47
C SER A 743 24.03 4.72 31.51
N THR A 744 22.79 4.23 31.65
CA THR A 744 21.58 5.06 31.81
C THR A 744 21.42 6.08 30.66
N ASN A 745 21.24 5.57 29.45
CA ASN A 745 21.04 6.36 28.22
C ASN A 745 20.02 5.66 27.28
N ASN A 746 19.79 6.21 26.09
CA ASN A 746 18.94 5.64 25.04
C ASN A 746 19.76 5.01 23.89
N LEU A 747 20.95 4.45 24.19
CA LEU A 747 21.81 3.86 23.17
C LEU A 747 21.20 2.58 22.61
N THR A 748 21.37 2.38 21.31
CA THR A 748 20.79 1.26 20.54
C THR A 748 21.86 0.58 19.68
N GLY A 749 21.52 -0.57 19.09
CA GLY A 749 22.46 -1.31 18.24
C GLY A 749 23.33 -2.28 19.04
N THR A 750 24.48 -2.66 18.49
CA THR A 750 25.41 -3.64 19.07
C THR A 750 26.59 -2.94 19.73
N ILE A 751 27.24 -3.61 20.69
CA ILE A 751 28.54 -3.17 21.23
C ILE A 751 29.62 -3.41 20.15
N PRO A 752 30.39 -2.37 19.74
CA PRO A 752 31.43 -2.54 18.72
C PRO A 752 32.56 -3.48 19.15
N GLU A 753 33.04 -4.34 18.25
CA GLU A 753 34.20 -5.23 18.49
C GLU A 753 35.47 -4.44 18.88
N GLN A 754 35.59 -3.18 18.43
CA GLN A 754 36.70 -2.28 18.71
C GLN A 754 36.81 -1.85 20.18
N VAL A 755 35.76 -1.99 20.99
CA VAL A 755 35.85 -1.76 22.44
C VAL A 755 36.90 -2.69 23.06
N GLY A 756 37.10 -3.89 22.48
CA GLY A 756 38.16 -4.81 22.90
C GLY A 756 39.59 -4.35 22.57
N ASN A 757 39.80 -3.20 21.93
CA ASN A 757 41.14 -2.62 21.73
C ASN A 757 41.63 -1.81 22.95
N LEU A 758 40.76 -1.56 23.93
CA LEU A 758 41.03 -0.73 25.10
C LEU A 758 41.79 -1.51 26.18
N ASN A 759 43.03 -1.89 25.91
CA ASN A 759 43.82 -2.81 26.76
C ASN A 759 44.07 -2.32 28.20
N ASN A 760 43.94 -1.01 28.46
CA ASN A 760 44.07 -0.42 29.79
C ASN A 760 42.73 -0.30 30.54
N LEU A 761 41.61 -0.66 29.90
CA LEU A 761 40.28 -0.51 30.47
C LEU A 761 40.16 -1.41 31.70
N THR A 762 39.81 -0.81 32.83
CA THR A 762 39.59 -1.45 34.12
C THR A 762 38.11 -1.54 34.46
N SER A 763 37.32 -0.53 34.10
CA SER A 763 35.88 -0.51 34.34
C SER A 763 35.08 -0.16 33.09
N LEU A 764 34.04 -0.94 32.80
CA LEU A 764 33.11 -0.74 31.69
C LEU A 764 31.66 -0.79 32.18
N HIS A 765 30.94 0.32 32.05
CA HIS A 765 29.53 0.47 32.43
C HIS A 765 28.68 0.75 31.19
N LEU A 766 27.69 -0.11 30.94
CA LEU A 766 26.81 -0.10 29.76
C LEU A 766 25.33 -0.29 30.14
N GLU A 767 25.04 -0.41 31.43
CA GLU A 767 23.74 -0.78 31.95
C GLU A 767 22.64 0.23 31.64
N SER A 768 21.38 -0.21 31.69
CA SER A 768 20.20 0.65 31.47
C SER A 768 20.24 1.37 30.11
N ASN A 769 20.30 0.59 29.04
CA ASN A 769 20.26 1.06 27.65
C ASN A 769 19.35 0.13 26.80
N SER A 770 19.38 0.27 25.47
CA SER A 770 18.69 -0.62 24.52
C SER A 770 19.67 -1.37 23.60
N LEU A 771 20.84 -1.73 24.11
CA LEU A 771 21.86 -2.49 23.39
C LEU A 771 21.40 -3.93 23.18
N LYS A 772 21.73 -4.52 22.04
CA LYS A 772 21.30 -5.88 21.66
C LYS A 772 22.41 -6.71 21.03
N GLY A 773 22.18 -8.02 20.94
CA GLY A 773 23.11 -8.97 20.33
C GLY A 773 24.12 -9.51 21.34
N LYS A 774 25.31 -9.87 20.86
CA LYS A 774 26.37 -10.47 21.69
C LYS A 774 27.29 -9.41 22.31
N ILE A 775 27.88 -9.72 23.47
CA ILE A 775 29.08 -9.02 23.93
C ILE A 775 30.29 -9.54 23.11
N PRO A 776 31.06 -8.66 22.45
CA PRO A 776 32.25 -9.05 21.69
C PRO A 776 33.25 -9.89 22.49
N SER A 777 33.74 -10.99 21.90
CA SER A 777 34.77 -11.83 22.52
C SER A 777 36.09 -11.09 22.77
N SER A 778 36.34 -10.00 22.02
CA SER A 778 37.50 -9.12 22.22
C SER A 778 37.49 -8.44 23.60
N ILE A 779 36.32 -8.22 24.22
CA ILE A 779 36.21 -7.66 25.57
C ILE A 779 36.68 -8.66 26.63
N ALA A 780 36.43 -9.96 26.41
CA ALA A 780 36.93 -11.02 27.29
C ALA A 780 38.46 -11.15 27.26
N ALA A 781 39.11 -10.66 26.19
CA ALA A 781 40.56 -10.66 26.04
C ALA A 781 41.25 -9.46 26.73
N LEU A 782 40.50 -8.48 27.27
CA LEU A 782 41.07 -7.30 27.94
C LEU A 782 41.72 -7.69 29.28
N SER A 783 43.05 -7.64 29.33
CA SER A 783 43.85 -8.08 30.48
C SER A 783 43.67 -7.24 31.74
N SER A 784 43.36 -5.94 31.59
CA SER A 784 43.26 -4.99 32.71
C SER A 784 41.84 -4.83 33.24
N LEU A 785 40.85 -5.37 32.53
CA LEU A 785 39.43 -5.17 32.88
C LEU A 785 39.14 -5.92 34.18
N ASP A 786 38.54 -5.21 35.13
CA ASP A 786 38.28 -5.66 36.51
C ASP A 786 36.78 -5.57 36.84
N TYR A 787 36.06 -4.62 36.23
CA TYR A 787 34.64 -4.41 36.42
C TYR A 787 33.91 -4.33 35.06
N LEU A 788 32.84 -5.09 34.90
CA LEU A 788 31.95 -5.04 33.73
C LEU A 788 30.48 -5.04 34.18
N ASN A 789 29.75 -3.99 33.85
CA ASN A 789 28.30 -3.94 34.00
C ASN A 789 27.62 -3.70 32.64
N CYS A 790 26.75 -4.62 32.26
CA CYS A 790 25.91 -4.52 31.06
C CYS A 790 24.45 -4.88 31.35
N ALA A 791 24.05 -4.75 32.62
CA ALA A 791 22.71 -5.08 33.06
C ALA A 791 21.61 -4.25 32.36
N ASP A 792 20.36 -4.69 32.42
CA ASP A 792 19.18 -3.96 31.91
C ASP A 792 19.34 -3.51 30.44
N ASN A 793 19.56 -4.49 29.57
CA ASN A 793 19.71 -4.33 28.13
C ASN A 793 18.99 -5.48 27.40
N ARG A 794 19.26 -5.69 26.11
CA ARG A 794 18.71 -6.81 25.31
C ARG A 794 19.82 -7.72 24.78
N ILE A 795 20.86 -7.94 25.58
CA ILE A 795 21.99 -8.81 25.23
C ILE A 795 21.52 -10.27 25.27
N SER A 796 21.92 -11.03 24.25
CA SER A 796 21.46 -12.41 24.05
C SER A 796 22.58 -13.44 24.02
N GLU A 797 23.85 -13.01 24.15
CA GLU A 797 25.01 -13.92 24.16
C GLU A 797 26.19 -13.29 24.91
N LEU A 798 26.85 -14.09 25.76
CA LEU A 798 27.97 -13.68 26.61
C LEU A 798 29.24 -14.51 26.26
N PRO A 799 30.40 -13.87 26.02
CA PRO A 799 31.65 -14.61 25.79
C PRO A 799 32.14 -15.26 27.08
N ASN A 800 33.12 -16.16 26.95
CA ASN A 800 33.70 -16.86 28.10
C ASN A 800 34.84 -16.03 28.74
N PHE A 801 34.64 -15.62 29.99
CA PHE A 801 35.58 -14.91 30.86
C PHE A 801 36.26 -15.82 31.91
N SER A 802 35.93 -17.12 32.00
CA SER A 802 36.47 -18.03 33.02
C SER A 802 37.99 -18.20 32.99
N ASN A 803 38.60 -17.97 31.82
CA ASN A 803 40.04 -18.14 31.61
C ASN A 803 40.84 -16.84 31.83
N LYS A 804 40.20 -15.80 32.38
CA LYS A 804 40.84 -14.51 32.62
C LYS A 804 41.76 -14.57 33.85
N VAL A 805 42.95 -13.99 33.75
CA VAL A 805 43.90 -13.87 34.87
C VAL A 805 44.50 -12.45 34.89
N PRO A 806 44.35 -11.66 35.97
CA PRO A 806 43.51 -11.96 37.15
C PRO A 806 42.01 -12.04 36.81
N LEU A 807 41.23 -12.68 37.67
CA LEU A 807 39.76 -12.71 37.58
C LEU A 807 39.20 -11.28 37.68
N LEU A 808 38.00 -11.06 37.15
CA LEU A 808 37.25 -9.82 37.36
C LEU A 808 36.93 -9.67 38.86
N SER A 809 36.88 -8.44 39.36
CA SER A 809 36.25 -8.15 40.65
C SER A 809 34.73 -8.27 40.52
N GLU A 810 34.13 -7.67 39.49
CA GLU A 810 32.67 -7.68 39.31
C GLU A 810 32.23 -7.88 37.85
N LEU A 811 31.21 -8.71 37.66
CA LEU A 811 30.52 -8.94 36.39
C LEU A 811 29.01 -8.88 36.63
N HIS A 812 28.33 -7.89 36.04
CA HIS A 812 26.89 -7.68 36.18
C HIS A 812 26.21 -7.79 34.81
N VAL A 813 25.33 -8.78 34.67
CA VAL A 813 24.63 -9.12 33.41
C VAL A 813 23.12 -9.31 33.62
N ALA A 814 22.58 -8.98 34.79
CA ALA A 814 21.16 -9.06 35.11
C ALA A 814 20.28 -8.21 34.14
N GLY A 815 18.99 -8.52 34.01
CA GLY A 815 18.06 -7.77 33.15
C GLY A 815 18.37 -7.88 31.64
N ASN A 816 18.99 -8.97 31.20
CA ASN A 816 19.25 -9.28 29.79
C ASN A 816 18.47 -10.55 29.36
N SER A 817 18.77 -11.13 28.20
CA SER A 817 18.13 -12.36 27.68
C SER A 817 19.12 -13.54 27.57
N LEU A 818 19.99 -13.72 28.57
CA LEU A 818 21.03 -14.75 28.57
C LEU A 818 20.51 -16.12 29.06
N LYS A 819 21.02 -17.21 28.48
CA LYS A 819 20.65 -18.58 28.84
C LYS A 819 21.61 -19.22 29.84
N PHE A 820 21.28 -20.40 30.37
CA PHE A 820 22.10 -21.08 31.38
C PHE A 820 23.53 -21.31 30.88
N LEU A 821 23.73 -21.76 29.63
CA LEU A 821 25.07 -22.05 29.12
C LEU A 821 25.94 -20.78 28.97
N ASP A 822 25.34 -19.63 28.66
CA ASP A 822 26.04 -18.35 28.61
C ASP A 822 26.59 -17.96 29.99
N LEU A 823 25.81 -18.23 31.05
CA LEU A 823 26.14 -17.92 32.44
C LEU A 823 27.08 -18.97 33.06
N GLU A 824 26.85 -20.26 32.81
CA GLU A 824 27.63 -21.39 33.35
C GLU A 824 29.11 -21.27 32.97
N ARG A 825 29.38 -20.90 31.72
CA ARG A 825 30.74 -20.71 31.21
C ARG A 825 31.50 -19.61 31.96
N ASN A 826 30.82 -18.74 32.67
CA ASN A 826 31.38 -17.58 33.36
C ASN A 826 31.39 -17.72 34.88
N ILE A 827 31.07 -18.90 35.40
CA ILE A 827 31.15 -19.16 36.84
C ILE A 827 32.60 -19.09 37.30
N GLY A 828 32.83 -18.31 38.34
CA GLY A 828 34.17 -18.04 38.85
C GLY A 828 34.99 -17.09 37.97
N ALA A 829 34.41 -16.49 36.92
CA ALA A 829 35.07 -15.46 36.12
C ALA A 829 35.24 -14.13 36.89
N ALA A 830 34.41 -13.90 37.91
CA ALA A 830 34.44 -12.71 38.76
C ALA A 830 34.26 -13.05 40.24
N ALA A 831 34.76 -12.20 41.15
CA ALA A 831 34.51 -12.32 42.59
C ALA A 831 33.04 -12.04 42.94
N ILE A 832 32.42 -11.08 42.26
CA ILE A 832 30.98 -10.82 42.27
C ILE A 832 30.45 -11.07 40.86
N PHE A 833 29.52 -12.00 40.72
CA PHE A 833 28.85 -12.27 39.46
C PHE A 833 27.34 -12.12 39.66
N ASP A 834 26.78 -10.99 39.22
CA ASP A 834 25.34 -10.75 39.22
C ASP A 834 24.75 -11.08 37.85
N TYR A 835 23.84 -12.05 37.81
CA TYR A 835 23.26 -12.57 36.58
C TYR A 835 21.75 -12.75 36.66
N THR A 836 21.10 -12.30 37.74
CA THR A 836 19.67 -12.52 37.95
C THR A 836 18.97 -11.22 38.39
N PRO A 837 17.78 -10.90 37.88
CA PRO A 837 16.96 -11.69 36.94
C PRO A 837 17.51 -11.68 35.52
N GLN A 838 16.95 -12.53 34.65
CA GLN A 838 17.01 -12.35 33.19
C GLN A 838 15.57 -12.16 32.70
N ASP A 839 15.38 -11.42 31.61
CA ASP A 839 14.12 -11.36 30.88
C ASP A 839 13.70 -12.77 30.42
N SER A 840 12.40 -12.95 30.16
CA SER A 840 11.85 -14.26 29.79
C SER A 840 12.55 -14.84 28.55
N ILE A 841 13.39 -15.85 28.78
CA ILE A 841 14.11 -16.59 27.73
C ILE A 841 13.33 -17.78 27.16
N MET A 842 12.17 -18.11 27.76
CA MET A 842 11.32 -19.24 27.40
C MET A 842 9.88 -18.77 27.13
N ASN A 843 9.24 -19.37 26.12
CA ASN A 843 7.85 -19.05 25.74
C ASN A 843 6.86 -20.05 26.35
N ASN A 844 5.72 -19.58 26.85
CA ASN A 844 4.65 -20.45 27.37
C ASN A 844 4.11 -21.41 26.28
N GLN A 845 3.97 -22.69 26.62
CA GLN A 845 3.42 -23.72 25.73
C GLN A 845 1.99 -24.09 26.11
N ILE A 846 1.18 -24.54 25.16
CA ILE A 846 -0.16 -25.10 25.42
C ILE A 846 -0.26 -26.47 24.78
N LEU A 847 -0.78 -27.43 25.54
CA LEU A 847 -1.01 -28.81 25.15
C LEU A 847 -2.50 -29.16 25.26
N ALA A 848 -3.02 -29.92 24.31
CA ALA A 848 -4.43 -30.34 24.27
C ALA A 848 -4.54 -31.83 23.95
N ILE A 849 -4.92 -32.65 24.94
CA ILE A 849 -4.78 -34.11 24.88
C ILE A 849 -6.15 -34.78 25.08
N ALA A 850 -6.43 -35.82 24.30
CA ALA A 850 -7.65 -36.61 24.45
C ALA A 850 -7.60 -37.48 25.73
N ALA A 851 -8.71 -37.54 26.46
CA ALA A 851 -8.85 -38.33 27.67
C ALA A 851 -8.55 -39.82 27.38
N GLY A 852 -7.71 -40.43 28.20
CA GLY A 852 -7.22 -41.80 28.01
C GLY A 852 -5.82 -41.91 27.37
N SER A 853 -5.29 -40.82 26.81
CA SER A 853 -3.96 -40.78 26.17
C SER A 853 -2.84 -40.48 27.17
N ASP A 854 -1.60 -40.80 26.81
CA ASP A 854 -0.41 -40.33 27.52
C ASP A 854 0.12 -39.04 26.88
N THR A 855 0.64 -38.10 27.68
CA THR A 855 1.32 -36.90 27.16
C THR A 855 2.67 -36.68 27.84
N LYS A 856 3.63 -36.10 27.10
CA LYS A 856 4.99 -35.80 27.58
C LYS A 856 5.32 -34.33 27.33
N MET A 857 5.54 -33.58 28.41
CA MET A 857 6.08 -32.21 28.37
C MET A 857 7.61 -32.28 28.44
N ASN A 858 8.33 -31.59 27.54
CA ASN A 858 9.80 -31.56 27.51
C ASN A 858 10.32 -30.12 27.68
N ILE A 859 11.40 -29.97 28.43
CA ILE A 859 12.14 -28.71 28.54
C ILE A 859 13.32 -28.72 27.57
N ASP A 860 13.36 -27.75 26.65
CA ASP A 860 14.49 -27.53 25.75
C ASP A 860 15.27 -26.28 26.16
N ILE A 861 16.22 -26.46 27.08
CA ILE A 861 17.09 -25.38 27.56
C ILE A 861 18.51 -25.89 27.72
N ASP A 862 19.48 -25.06 27.32
CA ASP A 862 20.89 -25.36 27.48
C ASP A 862 21.33 -25.36 28.95
N GLY A 863 22.55 -25.82 29.22
CA GLY A 863 23.10 -25.94 30.57
C GLY A 863 23.42 -27.39 30.93
N THR A 864 24.46 -27.57 31.74
CA THR A 864 25.06 -28.88 32.06
C THR A 864 24.69 -29.41 33.44
N ALA A 865 24.23 -28.54 34.35
CA ALA A 865 23.82 -28.89 35.72
C ALA A 865 22.38 -28.46 36.05
N ASN A 866 21.51 -28.48 35.05
CA ASN A 866 20.09 -28.17 35.22
C ASN A 866 19.40 -29.23 36.09
N SER A 867 18.54 -28.76 36.98
CA SER A 867 17.64 -29.56 37.81
C SER A 867 16.23 -29.04 37.62
N TYR A 868 15.29 -29.96 37.50
CA TYR A 868 13.92 -29.67 37.13
C TYR A 868 13.01 -29.98 38.31
N GLN A 869 11.98 -29.17 38.51
CA GLN A 869 10.91 -29.49 39.43
C GLN A 869 9.59 -29.06 38.82
N TRP A 870 8.69 -30.01 38.68
CA TRP A 870 7.37 -29.77 38.10
C TRP A 870 6.32 -29.46 39.16
N PHE A 871 5.41 -28.57 38.79
CA PHE A 871 4.25 -28.13 39.55
C PHE A 871 3.00 -28.29 38.69
N PHE A 872 1.87 -28.59 39.31
CA PHE A 872 0.54 -28.57 38.69
C PHE A 872 -0.37 -27.64 39.51
N GLU A 873 -0.92 -26.61 38.87
CA GLU A 873 -1.72 -25.57 39.54
C GLU A 873 -1.00 -25.00 40.77
N ASN A 874 0.31 -24.72 40.62
CA ASN A 874 1.23 -24.28 41.67
C ASN A 874 1.50 -25.30 42.81
N ASN A 875 0.95 -26.51 42.74
CA ASN A 875 1.24 -27.59 43.70
C ASN A 875 2.40 -28.45 43.22
N LEU A 876 3.34 -28.74 44.12
CA LEU A 876 4.48 -29.60 43.86
C LEU A 876 4.01 -30.99 43.38
N ILE A 877 4.55 -31.48 42.26
CA ILE A 877 4.37 -32.87 41.84
C ILE A 877 5.52 -33.70 42.43
N PRO A 878 5.31 -34.53 43.47
CA PRO A 878 6.40 -35.20 44.17
C PRO A 878 7.14 -36.17 43.26
N GLY A 879 8.48 -36.07 43.22
CA GLY A 879 9.35 -36.97 42.44
C GLY A 879 9.47 -36.65 40.94
N ALA A 880 8.73 -35.67 40.43
CA ALA A 880 8.85 -35.21 39.05
C ALA A 880 10.04 -34.25 38.89
N VAL A 881 11.24 -34.82 38.73
CA VAL A 881 12.52 -34.07 38.70
C VAL A 881 13.30 -34.18 37.40
N ASN A 882 12.72 -34.82 36.38
CA ASN A 882 13.33 -34.96 35.07
C ASN A 882 13.07 -33.73 34.19
N ASP A 883 13.88 -33.57 33.14
CA ASP A 883 13.70 -32.60 32.04
C ASP A 883 12.38 -32.75 31.29
N SER A 884 11.63 -33.79 31.60
CA SER A 884 10.35 -34.10 31.03
C SER A 884 9.39 -34.70 32.04
N LEU A 885 8.11 -34.37 31.88
CA LEU A 885 7.02 -34.90 32.68
C LEU A 885 6.06 -35.69 31.78
N ILE A 886 5.88 -36.97 32.09
CA ILE A 886 4.90 -37.83 31.44
C ILE A 886 3.66 -37.89 32.33
N VAL A 887 2.50 -37.51 31.79
CA VAL A 887 1.19 -37.70 32.41
C VAL A 887 0.49 -38.82 31.65
N GLN A 888 0.35 -39.97 32.29
CA GLN A 888 -0.25 -41.16 31.68
C GLN A 888 -1.76 -41.18 31.87
N ASN A 889 -2.47 -41.71 30.88
CA ASN A 889 -3.92 -41.91 30.91
C ASN A 889 -4.67 -40.65 31.37
N VAL A 890 -4.42 -39.52 30.71
CA VAL A 890 -4.93 -38.21 31.14
C VAL A 890 -6.45 -38.19 31.21
N SER A 891 -7.00 -37.49 32.19
CA SER A 891 -8.44 -37.26 32.36
C SER A 891 -8.72 -35.78 32.60
N ALA A 892 -9.99 -35.38 32.61
CA ALA A 892 -10.36 -33.97 32.78
C ALA A 892 -9.74 -33.31 34.03
N THR A 893 -9.51 -34.09 35.10
CA THR A 893 -8.87 -33.61 36.35
C THR A 893 -7.38 -33.32 36.21
N ASN A 894 -6.74 -33.73 35.11
CA ASN A 894 -5.36 -33.41 34.80
C ASN A 894 -5.22 -32.10 34.01
N SER A 895 -6.32 -31.47 33.58
CA SER A 895 -6.29 -30.16 32.89
C SER A 895 -5.89 -29.06 33.86
N GLY A 896 -4.98 -28.19 33.44
CA GLY A 896 -4.47 -27.09 34.24
C GLY A 896 -3.09 -26.64 33.83
N THR A 897 -2.53 -25.69 34.56
CA THR A 897 -1.18 -25.17 34.34
C THR A 897 -0.14 -26.10 34.97
N TYR A 898 0.73 -26.66 34.14
CA TYR A 898 1.96 -27.31 34.56
C TYR A 898 3.10 -26.32 34.40
N GLU A 899 3.87 -26.13 35.45
CA GLU A 899 5.06 -25.28 35.38
C GLU A 899 6.27 -26.09 35.77
N CYS A 900 7.32 -26.02 34.96
CA CYS A 900 8.62 -26.54 35.32
C CYS A 900 9.49 -25.38 35.78
N LYS A 901 9.87 -25.42 37.05
CA LYS A 901 10.95 -24.59 37.57
C LYS A 901 12.27 -25.27 37.22
N ILE A 902 13.05 -24.61 36.39
CA ILE A 902 14.39 -25.03 36.04
C ILE A 902 15.35 -24.24 36.90
N THR A 903 16.13 -24.98 37.69
CA THR A 903 17.22 -24.43 38.49
C THR A 903 18.52 -25.00 37.95
N ASN A 904 19.64 -24.37 38.26
CA ASN A 904 20.94 -24.89 37.90
C ASN A 904 21.83 -24.89 39.13
N ALA A 905 22.39 -26.05 39.47
CA ALA A 905 23.18 -26.20 40.70
C ALA A 905 24.43 -25.31 40.72
N ASN A 906 24.94 -24.95 39.53
CA ASN A 906 26.10 -24.09 39.39
C ASN A 906 25.72 -22.58 39.43
N LEU A 907 24.44 -22.22 39.25
CA LEU A 907 23.94 -20.83 39.21
C LEU A 907 22.87 -20.59 40.29
N PRO A 908 23.27 -20.53 41.58
CA PRO A 908 22.33 -20.40 42.69
C PRO A 908 21.48 -19.13 42.60
N GLY A 909 20.17 -19.26 42.82
CA GLY A 909 19.24 -18.12 42.82
C GLY A 909 18.73 -17.70 41.43
N PHE A 910 19.30 -18.22 40.34
CA PHE A 910 18.71 -18.10 39.03
C PHE A 910 17.73 -19.25 38.77
N SER A 911 16.53 -18.90 38.33
CA SER A 911 15.49 -19.87 38.00
C SER A 911 14.78 -19.41 36.75
N VAL A 912 14.61 -20.35 35.83
CA VAL A 912 13.85 -20.14 34.61
C VAL A 912 12.57 -20.95 34.76
N TYR A 913 11.46 -20.37 34.35
CA TYR A 913 10.17 -21.05 34.39
C TYR A 913 9.72 -21.31 32.98
N GLN A 914 9.33 -22.56 32.73
CA GLN A 914 8.64 -22.95 31.51
C GLN A 914 7.23 -23.38 31.91
N SER A 915 6.24 -22.63 31.47
CA SER A 915 4.83 -22.96 31.68
C SER A 915 4.26 -23.74 30.50
N PHE A 916 3.42 -24.72 30.81
CA PHE A 916 2.61 -25.54 29.90
C PHE A 916 1.16 -25.49 30.36
N GLN A 917 0.24 -25.00 29.53
CA GLN A 917 -1.19 -25.12 29.80
C GLN A 917 -1.71 -26.42 29.20
N LEU A 918 -2.10 -27.40 30.03
CA LEU A 918 -2.70 -28.65 29.56
C LEU A 918 -4.22 -28.57 29.58
N PHE A 919 -4.86 -28.89 28.47
CA PHE A 919 -6.31 -29.09 28.40
C PHE A 919 -6.63 -30.53 28.01
N VAL A 920 -7.55 -31.19 28.74
CA VAL A 920 -7.96 -32.58 28.49
C VAL A 920 -9.46 -32.65 28.17
N ALA A 921 -9.82 -33.21 27.02
CA ALA A 921 -11.21 -33.37 26.57
C ALA A 921 -11.59 -34.84 26.36
N GLN A 922 -12.87 -35.19 26.50
CA GLN A 922 -13.38 -36.47 26.01
C GLN A 922 -13.48 -36.46 24.48
N GLU A 923 -13.26 -37.62 23.84
CA GLU A 923 -13.16 -37.72 22.37
C GLU A 923 -14.34 -37.05 21.63
N GLY A 924 -14.05 -36.52 20.44
CA GLY A 924 -15.05 -35.88 19.58
C GLY A 924 -14.91 -34.36 19.52
N ARG A 925 -16.05 -33.66 19.63
CA ARG A 925 -16.13 -32.20 19.40
C ARG A 925 -15.34 -31.38 20.43
N GLU A 926 -15.25 -31.86 21.66
CA GLU A 926 -14.53 -31.18 22.74
C GLU A 926 -13.01 -31.24 22.51
N SER A 927 -12.49 -32.37 22.00
CA SER A 927 -11.09 -32.52 21.60
C SER A 927 -10.68 -31.54 20.51
N ASP A 928 -11.53 -31.30 19.51
CA ASP A 928 -11.22 -30.33 18.46
C ASP A 928 -11.15 -28.90 19.02
N SER A 929 -12.02 -28.55 19.98
CA SER A 929 -12.04 -27.22 20.58
C SER A 929 -10.76 -26.94 21.35
N LEU A 930 -10.25 -27.94 22.07
CA LEU A 930 -8.99 -27.81 22.80
C LEU A 930 -7.79 -27.77 21.85
N SER A 931 -7.78 -28.58 20.79
CA SER A 931 -6.72 -28.52 19.77
C SER A 931 -6.67 -27.17 19.06
N LEU A 932 -7.81 -26.48 18.88
CA LEU A 932 -7.84 -25.10 18.38
C LEU A 932 -7.28 -24.10 19.39
N ILE A 933 -7.52 -24.28 20.70
CA ILE A 933 -6.91 -23.44 21.74
C ILE A 933 -5.39 -23.60 21.75
N ALA A 934 -4.90 -24.85 21.69
CA ALA A 934 -3.47 -25.15 21.62
C ALA A 934 -2.84 -24.55 20.36
N LEU A 935 -3.48 -24.71 19.20
CA LEU A 935 -3.06 -24.08 17.95
C LEU A 935 -3.04 -22.56 18.02
N HIS A 936 -4.03 -21.94 18.67
CA HIS A 936 -4.07 -20.50 18.87
C HIS A 936 -2.86 -20.03 19.65
N HIS A 937 -2.59 -20.63 20.81
CA HIS A 937 -1.51 -20.14 21.66
C HIS A 937 -0.10 -20.48 21.14
N ALA A 938 0.12 -21.69 20.61
CA ALA A 938 1.42 -22.09 20.06
C ALA A 938 1.88 -21.21 18.89
N LEU A 939 0.92 -20.55 18.23
CA LEU A 939 1.16 -19.62 17.13
C LEU A 939 1.06 -18.15 17.57
N ASN A 940 1.12 -17.89 18.88
CA ASN A 940 0.96 -16.57 19.48
C ASN A 940 -0.36 -15.86 19.12
N GLY A 941 -1.46 -16.57 19.34
CA GLY A 941 -2.86 -16.22 19.05
C GLY A 941 -3.29 -14.80 19.34
N ASN A 942 -2.84 -14.28 20.48
CA ASN A 942 -3.16 -12.92 20.93
C ASN A 942 -2.49 -11.84 20.08
N LEU A 943 -1.46 -12.21 19.32
CA LEU A 943 -0.72 -11.37 18.37
C LEU A 943 -1.13 -11.65 16.92
N TRP A 944 -2.09 -12.57 16.69
CA TRP A 944 -2.62 -12.83 15.37
C TRP A 944 -3.28 -11.57 14.82
N SER A 945 -2.98 -11.24 13.57
CA SER A 945 -3.75 -10.23 12.85
C SER A 945 -5.09 -10.82 12.40
N GLY A 946 -6.20 -10.17 12.77
CA GLY A 946 -7.55 -10.65 12.46
C GLY A 946 -8.55 -10.49 13.61
N ILE A 947 -9.71 -11.14 13.50
CA ILE A 947 -10.62 -11.29 14.65
C ILE A 947 -10.01 -12.42 15.52
N PRO A 948 -9.68 -12.16 16.80
CA PRO A 948 -9.16 -13.18 17.69
C PRO A 948 -10.15 -14.34 17.77
N TRP A 949 -9.65 -15.57 17.92
CA TRP A 949 -10.57 -16.66 18.25
C TRP A 949 -11.16 -16.42 19.63
N ASP A 950 -12.48 -16.26 19.68
CA ASP A 950 -13.24 -16.15 20.92
C ASP A 950 -13.72 -17.55 21.32
N PHE A 951 -12.98 -18.14 22.26
CA PHE A 951 -13.25 -19.49 22.76
C PHE A 951 -14.47 -19.58 23.69
N SER A 952 -15.14 -18.47 23.99
CA SER A 952 -16.45 -18.48 24.66
C SER A 952 -17.61 -18.79 23.68
N GLN A 953 -17.34 -18.78 22.37
CA GLN A 953 -18.31 -19.06 21.31
C GLN A 953 -18.08 -20.45 20.67
N SER A 954 -19.10 -20.98 19.99
CA SER A 954 -18.98 -22.26 19.28
C SER A 954 -17.89 -22.22 18.20
N MET A 955 -17.09 -23.29 18.06
CA MET A 955 -15.96 -23.37 17.12
C MET A 955 -16.30 -23.08 15.66
N GLU A 956 -17.56 -23.29 15.26
CA GLU A 956 -18.08 -23.00 13.91
C GLU A 956 -18.10 -21.50 13.60
N ASN A 957 -18.01 -20.65 14.62
CA ASN A 957 -17.87 -19.21 14.49
C ASN A 957 -16.41 -18.75 14.55
N MET A 958 -15.45 -19.65 14.81
CA MET A 958 -14.03 -19.31 14.81
C MET A 958 -13.54 -19.11 13.38
N GLN A 959 -13.10 -17.89 13.10
CA GLN A 959 -12.72 -17.50 11.75
C GLN A 959 -11.58 -18.39 11.22
N GLY A 960 -11.79 -19.04 10.09
CA GLY A 960 -10.79 -19.95 9.49
C GLY A 960 -10.97 -21.42 9.87
N VAL A 961 -11.91 -21.75 10.76
CA VAL A 961 -12.28 -23.13 11.09
C VAL A 961 -13.54 -23.52 10.33
N ARG A 962 -13.57 -24.70 9.71
CA ARG A 962 -14.80 -25.30 9.17
C ARG A 962 -15.03 -26.65 9.78
N LEU A 963 -16.30 -26.99 10.00
CA LEU A 963 -16.71 -28.27 10.54
C LEU A 963 -17.35 -29.15 9.46
N LYS A 964 -17.10 -30.45 9.51
CA LYS A 964 -17.83 -31.50 8.78
C LYS A 964 -18.31 -32.54 9.79
N ASN A 965 -19.61 -32.83 9.81
CA ASN A 965 -20.24 -33.70 10.81
C ASN A 965 -19.95 -33.29 12.27
N GLY A 966 -19.86 -31.98 12.53
CA GLY A 966 -19.59 -31.44 13.87
C GLY A 966 -18.14 -31.54 14.34
N ARG A 967 -17.21 -32.01 13.49
CA ARG A 967 -15.76 -32.09 13.73
C ARG A 967 -15.00 -31.13 12.82
N VAL A 968 -13.85 -30.61 13.26
CA VAL A 968 -13.03 -29.69 12.48
C VAL A 968 -12.46 -30.40 11.27
N SER A 969 -12.78 -29.86 10.09
CA SER A 969 -12.42 -30.43 8.80
C SER A 969 -11.50 -29.55 7.97
N GLU A 970 -11.48 -28.24 8.21
CA GLU A 970 -10.53 -27.32 7.58
C GLU A 970 -10.08 -26.25 8.58
N ILE A 971 -8.79 -25.93 8.59
CA ILE A 971 -8.22 -24.81 9.34
C ILE A 971 -7.40 -23.95 8.38
N VAL A 972 -7.76 -22.68 8.25
CA VAL A 972 -7.15 -21.70 7.33
C VAL A 972 -6.77 -20.44 8.11
N LEU A 973 -5.49 -20.33 8.45
CA LEU A 973 -4.88 -19.25 9.22
C LEU A 973 -3.77 -18.52 8.43
N SER A 974 -3.77 -18.66 7.10
CA SER A 974 -2.82 -18.00 6.21
C SER A 974 -2.79 -16.48 6.43
N GLY A 975 -1.59 -15.91 6.54
CA GLY A 975 -1.38 -14.45 6.60
C GLY A 975 -1.81 -13.75 7.90
N ARG A 976 -1.97 -14.49 9.00
CA ARG A 976 -2.33 -13.93 10.32
C ARG A 976 -1.15 -13.47 11.17
N ASN A 977 0.04 -13.34 10.58
CA ASN A 977 1.27 -13.05 11.31
C ASN A 977 1.52 -14.09 12.44
N LEU A 978 1.23 -15.36 12.14
CA LEU A 978 1.47 -16.46 13.07
C LEU A 978 2.97 -16.54 13.36
N THR A 979 3.33 -16.63 14.64
CA THR A 979 4.72 -16.80 15.09
C THR A 979 4.78 -17.89 16.14
N GLY A 980 5.81 -18.73 16.15
CA GLY A 980 5.87 -19.90 17.02
C GLY A 980 5.92 -21.20 16.20
N TYR A 981 5.23 -22.25 16.61
CA TYR A 981 5.35 -23.58 16.00
C TYR A 981 3.99 -24.26 15.81
N ILE A 982 3.91 -25.20 14.87
CA ILE A 982 2.70 -26.01 14.69
C ILE A 982 2.67 -27.05 15.82
N PRO A 983 1.63 -27.06 16.68
CA PRO A 983 1.58 -27.99 17.80
C PRO A 983 1.20 -29.40 17.33
N ILE A 984 1.67 -30.41 18.06
CA ILE A 984 1.44 -31.83 17.79
C ILE A 984 -0.07 -32.19 17.81
N GLU A 985 -0.84 -31.42 18.56
CA GLU A 985 -2.29 -31.52 18.77
C GLU A 985 -3.13 -31.30 17.51
N ILE A 986 -2.52 -30.81 16.43
CA ILE A 986 -3.12 -30.79 15.10
C ILE A 986 -3.51 -32.21 14.64
N GLY A 987 -2.80 -33.24 15.12
CA GLY A 987 -3.11 -34.65 14.85
C GLY A 987 -4.44 -35.13 15.42
N ASN A 988 -5.02 -34.42 16.39
CA ASN A 988 -6.29 -34.82 17.04
C ASN A 988 -7.52 -34.49 16.18
N PHE A 989 -7.38 -33.66 15.13
CA PHE A 989 -8.48 -33.31 14.24
C PHE A 989 -8.79 -34.44 13.25
N SER A 990 -9.57 -35.43 13.70
CA SER A 990 -9.78 -36.70 12.97
C SER A 990 -10.48 -36.57 11.59
N GLU A 991 -11.11 -35.43 11.29
CA GLU A 991 -11.74 -35.14 10.00
C GLU A 991 -11.03 -34.02 9.22
N LEU A 992 -9.82 -33.60 9.66
CA LEU A 992 -9.07 -32.52 9.01
C LEU A 992 -8.62 -32.96 7.61
N THR A 993 -9.09 -32.20 6.63
CA THR A 993 -8.80 -32.39 5.21
C THR A 993 -7.94 -31.27 4.64
N LYS A 994 -7.88 -30.12 5.32
CA LYS A 994 -7.07 -28.97 4.88
C LYS A 994 -6.50 -28.18 6.05
N LEU A 995 -5.19 -27.93 6.03
CA LEU A 995 -4.49 -27.05 6.95
C LEU A 995 -3.66 -26.03 6.17
N ASP A 996 -4.12 -24.78 6.15
CA ASP A 996 -3.44 -23.70 5.42
C ASP A 996 -2.91 -22.64 6.39
N LEU A 997 -1.62 -22.73 6.70
CA LEU A 997 -0.87 -21.79 7.54
C LEU A 997 0.09 -20.91 6.72
N SER A 998 -0.06 -20.88 5.39
CA SER A 998 0.85 -20.19 4.47
C SER A 998 0.96 -18.68 4.72
N SER A 999 1.97 -18.00 4.15
CA SER A 999 2.12 -16.53 4.26
C SER A 999 2.27 -16.00 5.70
N ASN A 1000 2.80 -16.80 6.62
CA ASN A 1000 3.22 -16.41 7.96
C ASN A 1000 4.73 -16.67 8.09
N SER A 1001 5.55 -15.64 8.35
CA SER A 1001 7.02 -15.72 8.28
C SER A 1001 7.72 -16.09 9.60
N GLY A 1002 6.98 -16.16 10.71
CA GLY A 1002 7.54 -16.45 12.05
C GLY A 1002 7.29 -17.87 12.55
N LEU A 1003 6.88 -18.79 11.68
CA LEU A 1003 6.67 -20.19 12.01
C LEU A 1003 8.00 -20.96 11.97
N SER A 1004 8.24 -21.81 12.98
CA SER A 1004 9.37 -22.74 12.99
C SER A 1004 9.28 -23.74 11.83
N SER A 1005 10.42 -24.18 11.30
CA SER A 1005 10.47 -25.13 10.18
C SER A 1005 10.13 -26.59 10.53
N LEU A 1006 9.93 -26.92 11.81
CA LEU A 1006 9.57 -28.26 12.26
C LEU A 1006 8.07 -28.52 12.05
N ILE A 1007 7.73 -29.60 11.34
CA ILE A 1007 6.36 -30.10 11.18
C ILE A 1007 6.22 -31.35 12.05
N PRO A 1008 5.24 -31.40 12.99
CA PRO A 1008 5.05 -32.58 13.85
C PRO A 1008 4.72 -33.84 13.04
N ASP A 1009 5.28 -34.99 13.45
CA ASP A 1009 5.09 -36.28 12.76
C ASP A 1009 3.62 -36.72 12.65
N GLN A 1010 2.78 -36.24 13.57
CA GLN A 1010 1.35 -36.50 13.67
C GLN A 1010 0.56 -35.91 12.50
N ILE A 1011 1.08 -34.88 11.83
CA ILE A 1011 0.51 -34.37 10.57
C ILE A 1011 0.55 -35.45 9.49
N TYR A 1012 1.62 -36.26 9.42
CA TYR A 1012 1.75 -37.31 8.41
C TYR A 1012 0.81 -38.51 8.66
N GLN A 1013 0.20 -38.62 9.85
CA GLN A 1013 -0.80 -39.64 10.16
C GLN A 1013 -2.22 -39.25 9.71
N LEU A 1014 -2.46 -37.97 9.41
CA LEU A 1014 -3.74 -37.48 8.89
C LEU A 1014 -3.83 -37.73 7.37
N THR A 1015 -4.13 -38.97 7.00
CA THR A 1015 -4.15 -39.44 5.60
C THR A 1015 -5.10 -38.70 4.65
N LYS A 1016 -6.03 -37.90 5.19
CA LYS A 1016 -6.99 -37.09 4.44
C LYS A 1016 -6.54 -35.63 4.23
N LEU A 1017 -5.43 -35.22 4.84
CA LEU A 1017 -4.96 -33.82 4.91
C LEU A 1017 -4.17 -33.46 3.64
N THR A 1018 -4.63 -32.43 2.92
CA THR A 1018 -3.92 -31.80 1.79
C THR A 1018 -3.14 -30.57 2.20
#